data_AF-A0A1F8Q2R3-F1
#
_entry.id   AF-A0A1F8Q2R3-F1
#
_cell.length_a   1.000
_cell.length_b   1.000
_cell.length_c   1.000
_cell.angle_alpha   90.00
_cell.angle_beta   90.00
_cell.angle_gamma   90.00
#
_symmetry.space_group_name_H-M   'P 1'
#
loop_
_entity.id
_entity.type
_entity.pdbx_description
1 polymer ?
#
loop_
_entity_poly.entity_id
_entity_poly.type
_entity_poly.pdbx_seq_one_letter_code
_entity_poly.pdbx_strand_id
1 'polypeptide(L)'
;MRKSTRNRVFSIISAIAILMMFTSTAVEASRLQARLPGRPGGNGVVTSRTGRAAQPVASKLIFFASDGMRPDLMEQYAAAGDMPAYASLMASGVRGDNGLVQAFPPNTGVGWYTLATGTYPGEHGSTNNTYFRTGESNFNNRTSFSAPGTLQADTLAAAAERAGKKVAQIDWVGGANSGIGGPTVDFTNFFSTRGVLAAPLDAAEQAGAASFGISYQVAALAPASSWSNVPTGDPVSPSQETVLTVATTFAAQNPNRLYDIYLYDSIVDGIQVYDHLILVRSAAAKDGAQSSVDLAVGDFKEIKLRGADGLIGTRAGQTAGFYVKLITLAPDLSSFKLYFTSVERVIATCSTAACSALPGGTLENYLADNLPTYISADFAPLEARIIDEDTYVQQGRDLHKAYSDAVLSFILGTLQPDTELAFVGYPVTDEFSHQFMGLVTPTDIDGNPNPYYDDLEGNGTPDGLIGVREGYIRSAYSGADAKLALAQSLLPNATVFASSDHGFAPQWYAVNAGKVLADAGIQSPEQTSNCRAASSVNLAKACWAGGTAQIYVNTTLPAGATYSQVRSDVVAAFQSLSDPANPGKQVVAEIFLKEDLRNVDGSDSLHPSRSGDVVIVLRPPYQFDAATSGQRVAFSQFFGQHGYMPELVDLAHNINMHATFVAAGVGIRRQDPIAGIRAIDLAPTIAFLMRIPGPQNARGRILTNLLPNPGQYKVATILQISDYHGQLVPMSETADNLAAPGSNPSYAIGGAAFLQSWFDVYRQEAPGGTLTLAGGDSVGATPPISAFFGDVPTIEIMNMMGFTSDGLGNHNFDAGQTYLRSQLIPLANYPFISANLIDPATGKTPAEWKPSVVFDNTFPGFKLAIIGFSNSDLTTLIFPGNLDPFVVTDAQAAIQAEASRLRSKGKVNAIIAVGHEGATAGTFNSPTGPLISLADNLGGVVDAVLGDHTDFQTISARSNGVLVVENRSKGIRFSRIRLVVDTNTKTVIYKTADWHKPWNIGTTPDPVIQAKIDDLTSQLAPILGTVIGSSAVEVLRSDNCFDAVNNPSGRKCESLVGDVVTDAMLSTYGSIGVEFAITNSGGLRDRLTCPPAGGGSGFCPAFTPPPYQITRGQVLAVLPFGNVVVTLQVNGAELKTMLENGVSQMPAANGRFPQVAGLCFTYDIAAAAGSRVTGAVRQAADGTCSGAPVDLTASSTYMIAENDFMSSGGDGYPNFFSRSTTQNIMDQVLADYVTANSPINPAIQGRIVCIDGNGAGPAPDCPLPVP
;
A
#
# COMPACT_ATOMS: atom_id res chain seq x y z
N MET A 1 -43.63 -6.30 56.43
CA MET A 1 -44.38 -7.58 56.36
C MET A 1 -45.89 -7.28 56.28
N ARG A 2 -46.58 -7.68 55.20
CA ARG A 2 -48.06 -7.87 55.01
C ARG A 2 -48.97 -6.62 55.27
N LYS A 3 -50.08 -6.31 54.58
CA LYS A 3 -51.05 -7.07 53.76
C LYS A 3 -51.98 -6.07 53.00
N SER A 4 -52.34 -6.42 51.76
CA SER A 4 -53.60 -6.25 50.97
C SER A 4 -54.35 -4.90 50.72
N THR A 5 -54.89 -4.84 49.48
CA THR A 5 -56.10 -4.21 48.90
C THR A 5 -56.06 -2.79 48.27
N ARG A 6 -56.70 -2.69 47.07
CA ARG A 6 -57.55 -1.61 46.45
C ARG A 6 -57.10 -0.93 45.11
N ASN A 7 -58.09 -0.86 44.21
CA ASN A 7 -58.58 0.28 43.36
C ASN A 7 -57.65 1.04 42.38
N ARG A 8 -58.02 1.20 41.08
CA ARG A 8 -58.89 2.27 40.49
C ARG A 8 -58.28 3.67 40.70
N VAL A 9 -57.83 4.43 39.70
CA VAL A 9 -58.55 5.15 38.60
C VAL A 9 -58.28 6.66 38.75
N PHE A 10 -57.90 7.29 37.64
CA PHE A 10 -57.98 8.73 37.28
C PHE A 10 -57.06 9.70 38.03
N SER A 11 -56.57 10.82 37.48
CA SER A 11 -56.62 11.56 36.20
C SER A 11 -56.57 13.05 36.62
N ILE A 12 -56.30 13.93 35.64
CA ILE A 12 -56.69 15.34 35.58
C ILE A 12 -55.75 16.34 36.26
N ILE A 13 -55.42 17.53 35.74
CA ILE A 13 -55.55 18.37 34.51
C ILE A 13 -54.90 19.71 34.99
N SER A 14 -54.35 20.50 34.07
CA SER A 14 -54.36 22.00 34.06
C SER A 14 -53.00 22.63 34.32
N ALA A 15 -52.53 23.64 33.57
CA ALA A 15 -53.13 24.38 32.47
C ALA A 15 -52.14 25.46 31.99
N ILE A 16 -52.17 25.77 30.67
CA ILE A 16 -52.22 27.14 30.07
C ILE A 16 -50.95 28.01 30.30
N ALA A 17 -50.24 28.61 29.31
CA ALA A 17 -50.68 29.46 28.20
C ALA A 17 -49.43 30.01 27.45
N ILE A 18 -49.35 30.06 26.10
CA ILE A 18 -49.67 31.23 25.20
C ILE A 18 -48.43 32.13 24.99
N LEU A 19 -47.99 32.60 23.81
CA LEU A 19 -48.45 32.70 22.40
C LEU A 19 -47.26 33.29 21.59
N MET A 20 -47.06 33.09 20.29
CA MET A 20 -47.63 33.86 19.15
C MET A 20 -46.93 33.38 17.86
N MET A 21 -47.66 32.88 16.84
CA MET A 21 -48.08 33.56 15.59
C MET A 21 -46.98 33.53 14.48
N PHE A 22 -47.22 33.37 13.16
CA PHE A 22 -48.40 33.50 12.28
C PHE A 22 -48.13 32.86 10.87
N THR A 23 -49.15 32.23 10.25
CA THR A 23 -49.55 32.17 8.80
C THR A 23 -48.59 31.66 7.68
N SER A 24 -48.98 31.00 6.57
CA SER A 24 -50.27 30.90 5.83
C SER A 24 -50.29 29.74 4.78
N THR A 25 -51.42 29.03 4.72
CA THR A 25 -52.26 28.56 3.56
C THR A 25 -51.72 27.85 2.30
N ALA A 26 -52.12 26.57 2.20
CA ALA A 26 -52.80 25.79 1.14
C ALA A 26 -53.07 26.33 -0.29
N VAL A 27 -52.97 25.42 -1.29
CA VAL A 27 -53.93 25.25 -2.40
C VAL A 27 -54.09 23.75 -2.74
N GLU A 28 -55.31 23.37 -3.09
CA GLU A 28 -55.89 22.03 -3.24
C GLU A 28 -56.29 21.73 -4.71
N ALA A 29 -56.74 20.50 -4.96
CA ALA A 29 -57.55 19.98 -6.10
C ALA A 29 -56.81 19.50 -7.37
N SER A 30 -57.10 18.30 -7.90
CA SER A 30 -58.44 17.89 -8.35
C SER A 30 -58.64 16.36 -8.48
N ARG A 31 -59.92 15.97 -8.38
CA ARG A 31 -60.50 14.62 -8.45
C ARG A 31 -60.84 14.22 -9.89
N LEU A 32 -60.89 12.93 -10.21
CA LEU A 32 -62.02 12.36 -10.95
C LEU A 32 -62.21 10.85 -10.68
N GLN A 33 -63.47 10.46 -10.48
CA GLN A 33 -63.98 9.11 -10.20
C GLN A 33 -64.27 8.33 -11.49
N ALA A 34 -64.09 6.99 -11.48
CA ALA A 34 -64.96 6.04 -12.19
C ALA A 34 -64.91 4.66 -11.50
N ARG A 35 -66.02 3.92 -11.57
CA ARG A 35 -66.40 2.77 -10.72
C ARG A 35 -66.75 1.55 -11.61
N LEU A 36 -66.51 0.33 -11.10
CA LEU A 36 -67.08 -1.00 -11.45
C LEU A 36 -66.31 -1.90 -12.47
N PRO A 37 -66.56 -3.24 -12.57
CA PRO A 37 -65.76 -4.30 -11.90
C PRO A 37 -65.28 -5.43 -12.86
N GLY A 38 -64.30 -6.25 -12.45
CA GLY A 38 -64.00 -7.50 -13.17
C GLY A 38 -62.67 -8.16 -12.84
N ARG A 39 -62.72 -9.33 -12.17
CA ARG A 39 -61.72 -10.40 -12.28
C ARG A 39 -61.93 -11.09 -13.66
N PRO A 40 -60.94 -11.75 -14.29
CA PRO A 40 -60.00 -12.72 -13.68
C PRO A 40 -58.58 -12.75 -14.28
N GLY A 41 -57.70 -13.60 -13.73
CA GLY A 41 -56.49 -14.07 -14.43
C GLY A 41 -55.21 -13.88 -13.63
N GLY A 42 -54.74 -14.96 -13.00
CA GLY A 42 -53.50 -14.96 -12.24
C GLY A 42 -52.27 -14.79 -13.13
N ASN A 43 -51.34 -13.97 -12.66
CA ASN A 43 -49.91 -14.12 -12.89
C ASN A 43 -49.24 -13.85 -11.55
N GLY A 44 -48.67 -14.90 -10.95
CA GLY A 44 -47.88 -14.79 -9.74
C GLY A 44 -46.62 -13.98 -10.05
N VAL A 45 -46.66 -12.69 -9.75
CA VAL A 45 -45.45 -11.89 -9.62
C VAL A 45 -44.70 -12.45 -8.42
N VAL A 46 -43.60 -13.14 -8.68
CA VAL A 46 -42.58 -13.44 -7.69
C VAL A 46 -42.01 -12.09 -7.27
N THR A 47 -42.50 -11.53 -6.17
CA THR A 47 -41.87 -10.38 -5.54
C THR A 47 -40.46 -10.80 -5.14
N SER A 48 -39.46 -10.26 -5.83
CA SER A 48 -38.06 -10.39 -5.44
C SER A 48 -37.95 -9.94 -3.98
N ARG A 49 -37.42 -10.82 -3.13
CA ARG A 49 -36.87 -10.37 -1.85
C ARG A 49 -35.64 -9.54 -2.21
N THR A 50 -35.82 -8.25 -2.44
CA THR A 50 -34.71 -7.29 -2.31
C THR A 50 -34.22 -7.44 -0.88
N GLY A 51 -33.11 -8.16 -0.71
CA GLY A 51 -32.51 -8.39 0.59
C GLY A 51 -32.24 -7.03 1.23
N ARG A 52 -32.88 -6.77 2.36
CA ARG A 52 -32.53 -5.63 3.21
C ARG A 52 -31.05 -5.82 3.55
N ALA A 53 -30.19 -4.90 3.12
CA ALA A 53 -28.76 -4.96 3.45
C ALA A 53 -28.62 -5.24 4.96
N ALA A 54 -27.84 -6.27 5.31
CA ALA A 54 -27.61 -6.61 6.70
C ALA A 54 -27.02 -5.39 7.41
N GLN A 55 -27.65 -4.95 8.51
CA GLN A 55 -27.20 -3.78 9.25
C GLN A 55 -25.77 -4.01 9.77
N PRO A 56 -24.94 -2.95 9.84
CA PRO A 56 -23.64 -3.05 10.47
C PRO A 56 -23.78 -3.54 11.91
N VAL A 57 -22.81 -4.34 12.35
CA VAL A 57 -22.77 -4.77 13.76
C VAL A 57 -22.43 -3.55 14.61
N ALA A 58 -21.51 -2.70 14.15
CA ALA A 58 -21.20 -1.39 14.73
C ALA A 58 -21.40 -0.29 13.70
N SER A 59 -22.31 0.66 13.97
CA SER A 59 -22.56 1.81 13.10
C SER A 59 -21.55 2.95 13.29
N LYS A 60 -20.93 3.04 14.47
CA LYS A 60 -19.84 3.96 14.80
C LYS A 60 -18.71 3.19 15.47
N LEU A 61 -17.47 3.54 15.15
CA LEU A 61 -16.29 2.92 15.74
C LEU A 61 -15.18 3.96 15.99
N ILE A 62 -14.53 3.83 17.15
CA ILE A 62 -13.29 4.54 17.48
C ILE A 62 -12.16 3.52 17.43
N PHE A 63 -11.18 3.78 16.56
CA PHE A 63 -9.90 3.09 16.56
C PHE A 63 -8.88 4.01 17.22
N PHE A 64 -8.64 3.78 18.50
CA PHE A 64 -7.70 4.54 19.31
C PHE A 64 -6.36 3.81 19.34
N ALA A 65 -5.26 4.54 19.18
CA ALA A 65 -3.93 4.01 19.38
C ALA A 65 -3.07 4.99 20.20
N SER A 66 -2.36 4.48 21.20
CA SER A 66 -1.39 5.27 21.98
C SER A 66 0.00 4.76 21.66
N ASP A 67 0.89 5.64 21.26
CA ASP A 67 2.23 5.30 20.77
C ASP A 67 3.06 4.64 21.87
N GLY A 68 3.59 3.44 21.64
CA GLY A 68 4.43 2.74 22.64
C GLY A 68 3.75 2.28 23.95
N MET A 69 2.41 2.29 24.04
CA MET A 69 1.69 1.89 25.26
C MET A 69 1.75 0.37 25.49
N ARG A 70 2.42 -0.02 26.59
CA ARG A 70 2.55 -1.40 27.04
C ARG A 70 1.29 -1.93 27.73
N PRO A 71 0.89 -3.20 27.47
CA PRO A 71 -0.30 -3.79 28.08
C PRO A 71 -0.18 -3.95 29.59
N ASP A 72 1.00 -4.32 30.11
CA ASP A 72 1.19 -4.57 31.54
C ASP A 72 1.09 -3.28 32.39
N LEU A 73 1.67 -2.17 31.91
CA LEU A 73 1.54 -0.86 32.57
C LEU A 73 0.12 -0.31 32.46
N MET A 74 -0.53 -0.44 31.30
CA MET A 74 -1.93 -0.04 31.14
C MET A 74 -2.83 -0.79 32.14
N GLU A 75 -2.68 -2.11 32.25
CA GLU A 75 -3.46 -2.91 33.19
C GLU A 75 -3.19 -2.54 34.65
N GLN A 76 -1.92 -2.30 35.00
CA GLN A 76 -1.53 -1.86 36.34
C GLN A 76 -2.17 -0.50 36.70
N TYR A 77 -2.06 0.50 35.82
CA TYR A 77 -2.60 1.84 36.07
C TYR A 77 -4.12 1.88 36.03
N ALA A 78 -4.76 1.08 35.17
CA ALA A 78 -6.21 0.90 35.19
C ALA A 78 -6.69 0.28 36.51
N ALA A 79 -5.97 -0.73 37.03
CA ALA A 79 -6.27 -1.33 38.33
C ALA A 79 -6.06 -0.36 39.51
N ALA A 80 -5.10 0.57 39.39
CA ALA A 80 -4.85 1.62 40.36
C ALA A 80 -5.89 2.77 40.31
N GLY A 81 -6.71 2.83 39.25
CA GLY A 81 -7.73 3.86 39.06
C GLY A 81 -7.28 5.08 38.25
N ASP A 82 -6.07 5.06 37.70
CA ASP A 82 -5.48 6.15 36.91
C ASP A 82 -5.98 6.15 35.44
N MET A 83 -6.47 5.01 34.95
CA MET A 83 -7.01 4.84 33.60
C MET A 83 -8.47 4.32 33.60
N PRO A 84 -9.44 5.13 34.04
CA PRO A 84 -10.83 4.70 34.19
C PRO A 84 -11.52 4.31 32.86
N ALA A 85 -11.18 4.92 31.73
CA ALA A 85 -11.76 4.54 30.44
C ALA A 85 -11.33 3.13 30.03
N TYR A 86 -10.04 2.82 30.09
CA TYR A 86 -9.50 1.48 29.85
C TYR A 86 -10.03 0.45 30.85
N ALA A 87 -10.12 0.79 32.14
CA ALA A 87 -10.73 -0.08 33.15
C ALA A 87 -12.18 -0.46 32.79
N SER A 88 -12.97 0.52 32.32
CA SER A 88 -14.35 0.29 31.85
C SER A 88 -14.41 -0.59 30.59
N LEU A 89 -13.53 -0.35 29.62
CA LEU A 89 -13.45 -1.17 28.40
C LEU A 89 -13.09 -2.62 28.73
N MET A 90 -12.10 -2.85 29.58
CA MET A 90 -11.72 -4.21 30.01
C MET A 90 -12.83 -4.90 30.81
N ALA A 91 -13.57 -4.17 31.66
CA ALA A 91 -14.66 -4.74 32.44
C ALA A 91 -15.86 -5.18 31.59
N SER A 92 -16.11 -4.46 30.49
CA SER A 92 -17.28 -4.64 29.61
C SER A 92 -17.00 -5.39 28.31
N GLY A 93 -15.73 -5.53 27.92
CA GLY A 93 -15.30 -6.11 26.66
C GLY A 93 -14.25 -7.20 26.82
N VAL A 94 -13.17 -7.07 26.06
CA VAL A 94 -12.08 -8.04 25.96
C VAL A 94 -10.75 -7.33 25.82
N ARG A 95 -9.70 -7.92 26.41
CA ARG A 95 -8.31 -7.51 26.20
C ARG A 95 -7.49 -8.67 25.63
N GLY A 96 -6.31 -8.36 25.13
CA GLY A 96 -5.34 -9.38 24.75
C GLY A 96 -4.66 -9.99 25.98
N ASP A 97 -4.34 -11.28 25.92
CA ASP A 97 -3.47 -11.92 26.90
C ASP A 97 -2.04 -11.43 26.68
N ASN A 98 -1.60 -10.48 27.52
CA ASN A 98 -0.45 -9.62 27.29
C ASN A 98 -0.52 -8.84 25.96
N GLY A 99 -1.69 -8.25 25.66
CA GLY A 99 -1.85 -7.37 24.50
C GLY A 99 -1.83 -8.08 23.14
N LEU A 100 -1.12 -7.52 22.17
CA LEU A 100 -0.94 -8.06 20.83
C LEU A 100 0.50 -7.99 20.35
N VAL A 101 0.83 -8.84 19.37
CA VAL A 101 2.14 -8.89 18.72
C VAL A 101 2.14 -7.96 17.50
N GLN A 102 3.22 -7.18 17.37
CA GLN A 102 3.40 -6.21 16.31
C GLN A 102 4.25 -6.74 15.14
N ALA A 103 4.24 -6.01 14.02
CA ALA A 103 5.11 -6.32 12.90
C ALA A 103 6.58 -6.04 13.23
N PHE A 104 7.50 -6.76 12.59
CA PHE A 104 8.94 -6.51 12.74
C PHE A 104 9.48 -5.47 11.73
N PRO A 105 10.39 -4.55 12.13
CA PRO A 105 10.65 -4.18 13.52
C PRO A 105 9.47 -3.37 14.09
N PRO A 106 9.15 -3.53 15.39
CA PRO A 106 8.08 -2.81 16.06
C PRO A 106 8.52 -1.37 16.34
N ASN A 107 8.52 -0.55 15.28
CA ASN A 107 8.83 0.87 15.26
C ASN A 107 7.60 1.65 14.84
N THR A 108 7.51 2.93 15.21
CA THR A 108 6.38 3.82 14.94
C THR A 108 5.80 3.68 13.53
N GLY A 109 6.57 3.98 12.48
CA GLY A 109 6.09 3.94 11.09
C GLY A 109 5.59 2.56 10.64
N VAL A 110 6.20 1.49 11.16
CA VAL A 110 5.81 0.10 10.88
C VAL A 110 4.50 -0.23 11.60
N GLY A 111 4.43 0.02 12.90
CA GLY A 111 3.28 -0.33 13.74
C GLY A 111 2.00 0.40 13.32
N TRP A 112 2.08 1.71 13.09
CA TRP A 112 0.91 2.51 12.70
C TRP A 112 0.34 2.10 11.34
N TYR A 113 1.19 1.84 10.33
CA TYR A 113 0.72 1.33 9.04
C TYR A 113 0.24 -0.12 9.12
N THR A 114 0.84 -0.96 9.96
CA THR A 114 0.35 -2.32 10.22
C THR A 114 -1.08 -2.30 10.76
N LEU A 115 -1.36 -1.44 11.75
CA LEU A 115 -2.71 -1.24 12.30
C LEU A 115 -3.69 -0.69 11.26
N ALA A 116 -3.27 0.30 10.46
CA ALA A 116 -4.14 0.96 9.48
C ALA A 116 -4.48 0.08 8.27
N THR A 117 -3.58 -0.80 7.84
CA THR A 117 -3.70 -1.59 6.61
C THR A 117 -4.09 -3.04 6.86
N GLY A 118 -3.76 -3.59 8.03
CA GLY A 118 -3.93 -5.01 8.32
C GLY A 118 -2.94 -5.91 7.56
N THR A 119 -1.80 -5.38 7.12
CA THR A 119 -0.71 -6.13 6.47
C THR A 119 0.66 -5.75 7.03
N TYR A 120 1.72 -6.42 6.58
CA TYR A 120 3.10 -6.28 7.07
C TYR A 120 3.96 -5.36 6.17
N PRO A 121 5.18 -4.97 6.60
CA PRO A 121 6.06 -4.08 5.84
C PRO A 121 6.37 -4.52 4.40
N GLY A 122 6.39 -5.82 4.13
CA GLY A 122 6.58 -6.37 2.79
C GLY A 122 5.53 -5.91 1.79
N GLU A 123 4.36 -5.46 2.25
CA GLU A 123 3.27 -4.95 1.42
C GLU A 123 2.94 -3.48 1.63
N HIS A 124 2.85 -3.01 2.89
CA HIS A 124 2.54 -1.59 3.13
C HIS A 124 3.74 -0.67 2.88
N GLY A 125 4.96 -1.22 2.79
CA GLY A 125 6.14 -0.54 2.27
C GLY A 125 6.94 0.30 3.27
N SER A 126 6.52 0.41 4.54
CA SER A 126 7.35 1.03 5.59
C SER A 126 8.08 -0.08 6.32
N THR A 127 9.40 -0.15 6.11
CA THR A 127 10.28 -1.18 6.70
C THR A 127 11.00 -0.68 7.95
N ASN A 128 11.02 0.64 8.16
CA ASN A 128 11.61 1.29 9.33
C ASN A 128 11.06 2.74 9.46
N ASN A 129 11.41 3.46 10.53
CA ASN A 129 11.10 4.89 10.65
C ASN A 129 11.85 5.72 9.60
N THR A 130 13.13 5.41 9.38
CA THR A 130 13.99 5.97 8.31
C THR A 130 14.72 4.85 7.59
N TYR A 131 14.71 4.88 6.26
CA TYR A 131 15.34 3.87 5.42
C TYR A 131 15.77 4.44 4.07
N PHE A 132 16.50 3.63 3.30
CA PHE A 132 16.89 3.94 1.93
C PHE A 132 16.07 3.10 0.96
N ARG A 133 15.73 3.68 -0.20
CA ARG A 133 15.06 2.95 -1.28
C ARG A 133 16.12 2.50 -2.29
N THR A 134 16.38 1.19 -2.33
CA THR A 134 17.30 0.59 -3.31
C THR A 134 16.84 0.92 -4.72
N GLY A 135 17.75 1.43 -5.55
CA GLY A 135 17.45 1.90 -6.91
C GLY A 135 17.49 3.41 -7.08
N GLU A 136 17.50 4.19 -5.99
CA GLU A 136 17.71 5.63 -6.11
C GLU A 136 19.13 5.96 -6.56
N SER A 137 19.26 6.93 -7.48
CA SER A 137 20.54 7.32 -8.10
C SER A 137 21.53 7.97 -7.13
N ASN A 138 21.04 8.57 -6.04
CA ASN A 138 21.86 9.19 -5.01
C ASN A 138 21.82 8.37 -3.72
N PHE A 139 22.89 7.63 -3.46
CA PHE A 139 23.02 6.82 -2.24
C PHE A 139 22.99 7.65 -0.94
N ASN A 140 23.16 8.97 -0.99
CA ASN A 140 23.01 9.84 0.18
C ASN A 140 21.55 10.23 0.50
N ASN A 141 20.60 9.86 -0.36
CA ASN A 141 19.18 10.07 -0.11
C ASN A 141 18.70 9.22 1.08
N ARG A 142 17.66 9.70 1.74
CA ARG A 142 16.96 8.98 2.81
C ARG A 142 15.47 9.21 2.65
N THR A 143 14.68 8.21 3.04
CA THR A 143 13.22 8.24 3.05
C THR A 143 12.74 7.92 4.45
N SER A 144 11.59 8.46 4.84
CA SER A 144 10.91 8.12 6.08
C SER A 144 9.58 7.44 5.81
N PHE A 145 9.00 6.84 6.85
CA PHE A 145 7.65 6.29 6.76
C PHE A 145 6.59 7.33 6.33
N SER A 146 6.83 8.61 6.66
CA SER A 146 5.95 9.74 6.35
C SER A 146 6.11 10.28 4.92
N ALA A 147 7.11 9.84 4.16
CA ALA A 147 7.34 10.33 2.81
C ALA A 147 6.22 9.88 1.83
N PRO A 148 5.85 10.72 0.85
CA PRO A 148 4.90 10.34 -0.19
C PRO A 148 5.35 9.09 -0.95
N GLY A 149 4.39 8.22 -1.27
CA GLY A 149 4.64 6.94 -1.95
C GLY A 149 5.18 5.84 -1.05
N THR A 150 5.42 6.11 0.24
CA THR A 150 5.79 5.05 1.18
C THR A 150 4.66 4.07 1.42
N LEU A 151 3.47 4.56 1.76
CA LEU A 151 2.32 3.69 2.01
C LEU A 151 1.86 3.09 0.67
N GLN A 152 2.17 1.82 0.46
CA GLN A 152 1.88 1.07 -0.79
C GLN A 152 0.67 0.14 -0.68
N ALA A 153 0.08 0.04 0.51
CA ALA A 153 -1.11 -0.76 0.78
C ALA A 153 -2.32 0.15 1.04
N ASP A 154 -3.48 -0.36 0.68
CA ASP A 154 -4.76 0.27 1.01
C ASP A 154 -5.00 0.27 2.54
N THR A 155 -5.72 1.27 3.04
CA THR A 155 -6.01 1.43 4.48
C THR A 155 -7.47 1.16 4.81
N LEU A 156 -7.74 0.85 6.07
CA LEU A 156 -9.10 0.75 6.61
C LEU A 156 -9.87 2.07 6.46
N ALA A 157 -9.18 3.21 6.61
CA ALA A 157 -9.77 4.54 6.42
C ALA A 157 -10.26 4.72 4.96
N ALA A 158 -9.40 4.43 3.99
CA ALA A 158 -9.73 4.50 2.57
C ALA A 158 -10.82 3.48 2.18
N ALA A 159 -10.75 2.26 2.71
CA ALA A 159 -11.76 1.23 2.49
C ALA A 159 -13.14 1.65 3.05
N ALA A 160 -13.17 2.30 4.22
CA ALA A 160 -14.39 2.82 4.81
C ALA A 160 -15.01 3.94 3.95
N GLU A 161 -14.23 4.90 3.47
CA GLU A 161 -14.73 5.95 2.57
C GLU A 161 -15.23 5.41 1.24
N ARG A 162 -14.51 4.45 0.64
CA ARG A 162 -15.00 3.77 -0.57
C ARG A 162 -16.34 3.05 -0.33
N ALA A 163 -16.60 2.63 0.89
CA ALA A 163 -17.88 2.06 1.32
C ALA A 163 -18.94 3.13 1.70
N GLY A 164 -18.62 4.42 1.50
CA GLY A 164 -19.51 5.56 1.79
C GLY A 164 -19.55 5.97 3.26
N LYS A 165 -18.59 5.53 4.09
CA LYS A 165 -18.51 5.93 5.51
C LYS A 165 -17.85 7.28 5.68
N LYS A 166 -18.30 8.03 6.68
CA LYS A 166 -17.62 9.25 7.13
C LYS A 166 -16.46 8.91 8.06
N VAL A 167 -15.25 9.26 7.64
CA VAL A 167 -14.01 8.95 8.36
C VAL A 167 -13.36 10.24 8.85
N ALA A 168 -12.75 10.19 10.03
CA ALA A 168 -11.85 11.24 10.50
C ALA A 168 -10.59 10.61 11.11
N GLN A 169 -9.43 11.22 10.85
CA GLN A 169 -8.14 10.84 11.43
C GLN A 169 -7.60 12.02 12.23
N ILE A 170 -7.36 11.83 13.52
CA ILE A 170 -6.89 12.88 14.44
C ILE A 170 -5.66 12.36 15.18
N ASP A 171 -4.52 13.00 14.95
CA ASP A 171 -3.22 12.59 15.50
C ASP A 171 -2.86 11.12 15.17
N TRP A 172 -3.45 10.58 14.09
CA TRP A 172 -3.14 9.23 13.62
C TRP A 172 -1.88 9.29 12.76
N VAL A 173 -0.77 8.77 13.28
CA VAL A 173 0.55 8.87 12.67
C VAL A 173 0.56 8.27 11.26
N GLY A 174 0.99 9.07 10.28
CA GLY A 174 1.00 8.69 8.86
C GLY A 174 -0.38 8.74 8.18
N GLY A 175 -1.41 9.24 8.87
CA GLY A 175 -2.75 9.41 8.35
C GLY A 175 -2.81 10.27 7.08
N ALA A 176 -1.95 11.28 6.97
CA ALA A 176 -1.88 12.14 5.77
C ALA A 176 -1.58 11.35 4.48
N ASN A 177 -0.89 10.21 4.58
CA ASN A 177 -0.58 9.34 3.45
C ASN A 177 -1.73 8.40 3.05
N SER A 178 -2.81 8.33 3.84
CA SER A 178 -3.98 7.48 3.56
C SER A 178 -4.84 7.99 2.39
N GLY A 179 -4.71 9.27 2.03
CA GLY A 179 -5.37 9.85 0.85
C GLY A 179 -6.90 9.91 0.93
N ILE A 180 -7.47 9.97 2.14
CA ILE A 180 -8.93 10.07 2.35
C ILE A 180 -9.45 11.50 2.13
N GLY A 181 -10.75 11.63 1.88
CA GLY A 181 -11.43 12.92 1.71
C GLY A 181 -11.90 13.57 3.03
N GLY A 182 -12.12 12.77 4.06
CA GLY A 182 -12.50 13.19 5.40
C GLY A 182 -11.43 14.04 6.10
N PRO A 183 -11.75 14.64 7.26
CA PRO A 183 -10.77 15.40 8.02
C PRO A 183 -9.62 14.50 8.50
N THR A 184 -8.41 14.84 8.07
CA THR A 184 -7.17 14.21 8.52
C THR A 184 -6.27 15.29 9.12
N VAL A 185 -5.93 15.12 10.40
CA VAL A 185 -4.95 15.92 11.13
C VAL A 185 -3.81 14.99 11.55
N ASP A 186 -2.61 15.31 11.08
CA ASP A 186 -1.38 14.56 11.33
C ASP A 186 -0.39 15.46 12.10
N PHE A 187 0.91 15.17 12.02
CA PHE A 187 2.00 15.95 12.62
C PHE A 187 2.07 17.43 12.16
N THR A 188 3.24 18.04 12.31
CA THR A 188 3.52 19.45 12.00
C THR A 188 4.68 19.59 11.01
N ASN A 189 4.75 20.74 10.35
CA ASN A 189 5.94 21.21 9.66
C ASN A 189 6.72 22.18 10.55
N PHE A 190 8.04 22.02 10.61
CA PHE A 190 8.94 22.91 11.34
C PHE A 190 9.60 23.93 10.40
N PHE A 191 9.54 25.21 10.75
CA PHE A 191 10.01 26.34 9.94
C PHE A 191 11.16 27.14 10.57
N SER A 192 11.53 26.82 11.81
CA SER A 192 12.65 27.48 12.49
C SER A 192 13.42 26.51 13.37
N THR A 193 14.59 26.95 13.82
CA THR A 193 15.28 26.35 14.96
C THR A 193 14.46 26.56 16.23
N ARG A 194 14.65 25.65 17.19
CA ARG A 194 14.36 25.82 18.62
C ARG A 194 15.61 26.32 19.35
N GLY A 195 15.49 26.85 20.56
CA GLY A 195 16.65 27.37 21.26
C GLY A 195 16.44 27.99 22.63
N VAL A 196 17.51 28.57 23.13
CA VAL A 196 17.57 29.29 24.40
C VAL A 196 18.32 30.61 24.23
N LEU A 197 17.86 31.64 24.91
CA LEU A 197 18.56 32.89 25.16
C LEU A 197 18.90 32.96 26.65
N ALA A 198 20.19 33.03 26.99
CA ALA A 198 20.66 32.97 28.36
C ALA A 198 21.67 34.07 28.70
N ALA A 199 21.73 34.50 29.95
CA ALA A 199 22.82 35.31 30.50
C ALA A 199 23.10 34.93 31.97
N PRO A 200 24.37 34.77 32.39
CA PRO A 200 25.57 34.70 31.57
C PRO A 200 25.61 33.44 30.68
N LEU A 201 26.65 33.29 29.87
CA LEU A 201 26.90 32.07 29.10
C LEU A 201 27.12 30.87 30.03
N ASP A 202 26.37 29.80 29.82
CA ASP A 202 26.70 28.47 30.32
C ASP A 202 27.42 27.67 29.21
N ALA A 203 28.70 27.38 29.42
CA ALA A 203 29.52 26.69 28.44
C ALA A 203 29.11 25.22 28.24
N ALA A 204 28.55 24.57 29.27
CA ALA A 204 28.10 23.18 29.18
C ALA A 204 26.81 23.10 28.36
N GLU A 205 25.84 23.99 28.63
CA GLU A 205 24.61 24.06 27.84
C GLU A 205 24.86 24.47 26.40
N GLN A 206 25.81 25.40 26.14
CA GLN A 206 26.18 25.76 24.78
C GLN A 206 26.75 24.57 24.01
N ALA A 207 27.58 23.75 24.65
CA ALA A 207 28.13 22.54 24.05
C ALA A 207 27.04 21.47 23.81
N GLY A 208 26.13 21.29 24.77
CA GLY A 208 24.95 20.43 24.62
C GLY A 208 24.07 20.89 23.45
N ALA A 209 23.75 22.17 23.38
CA ALA A 209 22.95 22.77 22.31
C ALA A 209 23.55 22.49 20.93
N ALA A 210 24.88 22.66 20.78
CA ALA A 210 25.57 22.40 19.53
C ALA A 210 25.46 20.93 19.07
N SER A 211 25.47 19.99 20.03
CA SER A 211 25.37 18.54 19.75
C SER A 211 24.00 18.12 19.21
N PHE A 212 22.94 18.86 19.58
CA PHE A 212 21.56 18.59 19.19
C PHE A 212 20.98 19.58 18.17
N GLY A 213 21.82 20.47 17.62
CA GLY A 213 21.40 21.48 16.63
C GLY A 213 20.45 22.54 17.20
N ILE A 214 20.57 22.85 18.49
CA ILE A 214 19.75 23.82 19.20
C ILE A 214 20.42 25.19 19.16
N SER A 215 19.64 26.25 18.95
CA SER A 215 20.16 27.62 18.99
C SER A 215 20.48 28.03 20.43
N TYR A 216 21.74 28.35 20.72
CA TYR A 216 22.17 28.93 22.00
C TYR A 216 22.61 30.37 21.80
N GLN A 217 21.88 31.31 22.39
CA GLN A 217 22.14 32.74 22.30
C GLN A 217 22.50 33.30 23.67
N VAL A 218 23.46 34.23 23.70
CA VAL A 218 23.85 34.93 24.93
C VAL A 218 23.22 36.32 24.93
N ALA A 219 22.38 36.60 25.93
CA ALA A 219 21.74 37.90 26.08
C ALA A 219 22.76 38.97 26.47
N ALA A 220 22.76 40.08 25.72
CA ALA A 220 23.42 41.31 26.09
C ALA A 220 22.36 42.25 26.69
N LEU A 221 22.38 42.41 28.01
CA LEU A 221 21.44 43.28 28.73
C LEU A 221 21.89 44.74 28.64
N ALA A 222 20.96 45.64 28.32
CA ALA A 222 21.19 47.07 28.26
C ALA A 222 20.00 47.86 28.87
N PRO A 223 20.18 49.12 29.31
CA PRO A 223 19.06 49.91 29.82
C PRO A 223 17.96 50.15 28.78
N ALA A 224 16.70 49.83 29.12
CA ALA A 224 15.55 49.89 28.22
C ALA A 224 14.93 51.28 28.01
N SER A 225 15.77 52.29 27.77
CA SER A 225 15.35 53.71 27.70
C SER A 225 14.52 54.09 26.47
N SER A 226 14.45 53.22 25.45
CA SER A 226 13.81 53.49 24.16
C SER A 226 12.40 52.89 23.99
N TRP A 227 11.88 52.25 25.05
CA TRP A 227 10.57 51.60 25.03
C TRP A 227 9.42 52.57 25.28
N SER A 228 8.26 52.26 24.70
CA SER A 228 6.99 52.98 24.94
C SER A 228 5.89 52.01 25.33
N ASN A 229 4.86 52.49 26.04
CA ASN A 229 3.71 51.67 26.47
C ASN A 229 4.08 50.40 27.25
N VAL A 230 5.15 50.45 28.06
CA VAL A 230 5.57 49.41 28.99
C VAL A 230 5.45 49.89 30.44
N PRO A 231 5.31 48.99 31.43
CA PRO A 231 5.37 49.35 32.84
C PRO A 231 6.71 50.03 33.15
N THR A 232 6.72 51.10 33.95
CA THR A 232 7.97 51.81 34.29
C THR A 232 8.93 51.01 35.17
N GLY A 233 8.45 49.94 35.80
CA GLY A 233 9.18 49.15 36.80
C GLY A 233 9.44 49.88 38.12
N ASP A 234 10.02 49.18 39.10
CA ASP A 234 10.57 49.81 40.30
C ASP A 234 11.83 50.62 39.96
N PRO A 235 11.96 51.88 40.40
CA PRO A 235 13.18 52.68 40.22
C PRO A 235 14.47 52.04 40.74
N VAL A 236 14.42 51.13 41.74
CA VAL A 236 15.60 50.39 42.24
C VAL A 236 15.99 49.21 41.34
N SER A 237 15.12 48.82 40.40
CA SER A 237 15.29 47.79 39.37
C SER A 237 15.16 48.40 37.96
N PRO A 238 16.09 49.27 37.50
CA PRO A 238 15.92 49.98 36.23
C PRO A 238 15.75 49.00 35.06
N SER A 239 14.62 49.07 34.36
CA SER A 239 14.28 48.11 33.30
C SER A 239 15.39 47.89 32.28
N GLN A 240 15.60 46.63 31.90
CA GLN A 240 16.64 46.20 30.95
C GLN A 240 16.03 45.71 29.64
N GLU A 241 16.82 45.67 28.58
CA GLU A 241 16.44 45.14 27.28
C GLU A 241 17.48 44.20 26.69
N THR A 242 17.02 43.29 25.84
CA THR A 242 17.86 42.45 24.99
C THR A 242 17.10 42.02 23.73
N VAL A 243 17.69 41.17 22.88
CA VAL A 243 17.06 40.71 21.63
C VAL A 243 17.13 39.20 21.50
N LEU A 244 16.01 38.58 21.10
CA LEU A 244 15.93 37.18 20.71
C LEU A 244 15.84 37.05 19.19
N THR A 245 16.63 36.12 18.62
CA THR A 245 16.50 35.71 17.21
C THR A 245 15.99 34.28 17.11
N VAL A 246 14.84 34.06 16.48
CA VAL A 246 14.36 32.72 16.09
C VAL A 246 14.74 32.49 14.63
N ALA A 247 15.77 31.68 14.40
CA ALA A 247 16.37 31.48 13.08
C ALA A 247 15.55 30.52 12.21
N THR A 248 15.37 30.84 10.93
CA THR A 248 14.62 29.99 10.00
C THR A 248 15.40 28.76 9.58
N THR A 249 14.73 27.61 9.48
CA THR A 249 15.24 26.41 8.79
C THR A 249 14.76 26.33 7.34
N PHE A 250 13.79 27.18 6.96
CA PHE A 250 13.21 27.20 5.63
C PHE A 250 12.97 28.63 5.12
N ALA A 251 14.06 29.28 4.72
CA ALA A 251 14.09 30.70 4.32
C ALA A 251 13.10 31.07 3.19
N ALA A 252 12.72 30.11 2.34
CA ALA A 252 11.76 30.32 1.26
C ALA A 252 10.32 30.56 1.76
N GLN A 253 9.97 30.09 2.97
CA GLN A 253 8.62 30.18 3.53
C GLN A 253 8.57 30.82 4.93
N ASN A 254 9.70 31.02 5.59
CA ASN A 254 9.77 31.70 6.88
C ASN A 254 11.06 32.54 6.97
N PRO A 255 10.99 33.84 7.28
CA PRO A 255 12.19 34.63 7.58
C PRO A 255 12.67 34.37 9.01
N ASN A 256 13.89 34.82 9.33
CA ASN A 256 14.31 34.96 10.72
C ASN A 256 13.35 35.89 11.48
N ARG A 257 13.03 35.55 12.72
CA ARG A 257 12.12 36.35 13.56
C ARG A 257 12.90 37.00 14.70
N LEU A 258 12.96 38.33 14.72
CA LEU A 258 13.57 39.10 15.80
C LEU A 258 12.50 39.61 16.78
N TYR A 259 12.83 39.54 18.07
CA TYR A 259 12.02 40.06 19.16
C TYR A 259 12.88 40.92 20.09
N ASP A 260 12.43 42.13 20.37
CA ASP A 260 12.98 42.95 21.43
C ASP A 260 12.36 42.49 22.75
N ILE A 261 13.17 42.37 23.81
CA ILE A 261 12.77 41.90 25.12
C ILE A 261 12.93 43.04 26.12
N TYR A 262 11.91 43.26 26.95
CA TYR A 262 11.90 44.23 28.05
C TYR A 262 11.81 43.49 29.39
N LEU A 263 12.79 43.63 30.28
CA LEU A 263 12.80 43.02 31.60
C LEU A 263 12.55 44.08 32.66
N TYR A 264 11.65 43.80 33.60
CA TYR A 264 11.23 44.76 34.62
C TYR A 264 10.83 44.09 35.93
N ASP A 265 10.70 44.94 36.95
CA ASP A 265 10.15 44.62 38.26
C ASP A 265 8.69 45.09 38.30
N SER A 266 7.75 44.16 38.40
CA SER A 266 6.32 44.46 38.30
C SER A 266 5.74 45.12 39.55
N ILE A 267 6.49 45.11 40.66
CA ILE A 267 6.05 45.63 41.97
C ILE A 267 6.91 46.84 42.33
N VAL A 268 6.27 47.94 42.74
CA VAL A 268 7.00 49.15 43.19
C VAL A 268 7.00 49.21 44.72
N ASP A 269 8.03 48.64 45.35
CA ASP A 269 8.19 48.55 46.80
C ASP A 269 9.59 48.96 47.33
N GLY A 270 10.50 49.33 46.43
CA GLY A 270 11.87 49.73 46.74
C GLY A 270 12.84 48.56 46.98
N ILE A 271 12.46 47.33 46.64
CA ILE A 271 13.30 46.14 46.70
C ILE A 271 13.68 45.74 45.27
N GLN A 272 14.95 45.40 45.03
CA GLN A 272 15.38 45.03 43.68
C GLN A 272 14.94 43.60 43.32
N VAL A 273 13.87 43.45 42.53
CA VAL A 273 13.34 42.14 42.11
C VAL A 273 12.83 42.14 40.66
N TYR A 274 13.69 41.87 39.68
CA TYR A 274 13.19 41.55 38.33
C TYR A 274 12.38 40.26 38.37
N ASP A 275 11.14 40.32 37.89
CA ASP A 275 10.18 39.21 37.97
C ASP A 275 9.42 38.95 36.65
N HIS A 276 9.46 39.89 35.71
CA HIS A 276 8.76 39.78 34.42
C HIS A 276 9.62 40.15 33.22
N LEU A 277 9.20 39.65 32.06
CA LEU A 277 9.67 40.13 30.77
C LEU A 277 8.55 40.21 29.72
N ILE A 278 8.66 41.20 28.82
CA ILE A 278 7.76 41.40 27.68
C ILE A 278 8.54 41.15 26.38
N LEU A 279 7.99 40.35 25.47
CA LEU A 279 8.49 40.17 24.10
C LEU A 279 7.66 41.01 23.13
N VAL A 280 8.32 41.83 22.31
CA VAL A 280 7.70 42.58 21.20
C VAL A 280 8.44 42.23 19.91
N ARG A 281 7.73 42.03 18.80
CA ARG A 281 8.36 41.89 17.47
C ARG A 281 9.22 43.12 17.20
N SER A 282 10.50 42.97 16.83
CA SER A 282 11.37 44.15 16.63
C SER A 282 10.86 45.12 15.55
N ALA A 283 10.02 44.63 14.62
CA ALA A 283 9.34 45.48 13.62
C ALA A 283 8.29 46.44 14.22
N ALA A 284 7.82 46.21 15.45
CA ALA A 284 6.88 47.05 16.17
C ALA A 284 7.56 48.15 17.02
N ALA A 285 8.85 48.42 16.77
CA ALA A 285 9.57 49.57 17.31
C ALA A 285 9.51 49.74 18.85
N LYS A 286 9.64 48.62 19.59
CA LYS A 286 9.65 48.60 21.08
C LYS A 286 8.41 49.22 21.73
N ASP A 287 7.25 49.05 21.09
CA ASP A 287 5.94 49.42 21.63
C ASP A 287 5.33 48.25 22.43
N GLY A 288 5.27 48.38 23.76
CA GLY A 288 4.69 47.39 24.66
C GLY A 288 3.20 47.14 24.44
N ALA A 289 2.46 48.06 23.80
CA ALA A 289 1.06 47.82 23.41
C ALA A 289 0.94 46.78 22.27
N GLN A 290 2.06 46.41 21.63
CA GLN A 290 2.18 45.37 20.60
C GLN A 290 2.90 44.12 21.14
N SER A 291 2.84 43.88 22.47
CA SER A 291 3.43 42.70 23.11
C SER A 291 2.94 41.42 22.47
N SER A 292 3.87 40.54 22.09
CA SER A 292 3.58 39.16 21.71
C SER A 292 3.24 38.32 22.94
N VAL A 293 4.01 38.47 24.03
CA VAL A 293 3.77 37.87 25.34
C VAL A 293 4.34 38.75 26.46
N ASP A 294 3.79 38.58 27.66
CA ASP A 294 4.34 39.04 28.95
C ASP A 294 4.49 37.79 29.83
N LEU A 295 5.66 37.54 30.40
CA LEU A 295 6.04 36.29 31.07
C LEU A 295 6.60 36.55 32.47
N ALA A 296 6.03 35.87 33.47
CA ALA A 296 6.70 35.61 34.74
C ALA A 296 7.52 34.31 34.69
N VAL A 297 8.42 34.09 35.65
CA VAL A 297 9.19 32.84 35.74
C VAL A 297 8.25 31.63 35.83
N GLY A 298 8.47 30.64 34.96
CA GLY A 298 7.62 29.45 34.83
C GLY A 298 6.52 29.55 33.78
N ASP A 299 6.15 30.76 33.34
CA ASP A 299 5.16 30.94 32.27
C ASP A 299 5.65 30.33 30.95
N PHE A 300 4.81 29.51 30.32
CA PHE A 300 5.05 28.92 29.01
C PHE A 300 3.90 29.32 28.06
N LYS A 301 4.11 30.34 27.22
CA LYS A 301 3.04 30.96 26.41
C LYS A 301 3.27 30.82 24.92
N GLU A 302 2.16 30.77 24.19
CA GLU A 302 2.10 30.69 22.73
C GLU A 302 2.34 32.07 22.08
N ILE A 303 3.09 32.09 20.98
CA ILE A 303 3.16 33.22 20.04
C ILE A 303 2.63 32.74 18.68
N LYS A 304 1.52 33.34 18.22
CA LYS A 304 0.98 33.10 16.87
C LYS A 304 1.41 34.18 15.89
N LEU A 305 1.97 33.75 14.76
CA LEU A 305 2.41 34.56 13.64
C LEU A 305 1.27 34.65 12.61
N ARG A 306 0.71 35.83 12.36
CA ARG A 306 -0.48 36.02 11.50
C ARG A 306 -0.30 37.15 10.49
N GLY A 307 -1.05 37.08 9.38
CA GLY A 307 -1.13 38.19 8.41
C GLY A 307 0.25 38.59 7.88
N ALA A 308 0.63 39.86 8.00
CA ALA A 308 1.95 40.34 7.58
C ALA A 308 3.12 39.72 8.37
N ASP A 309 2.87 39.26 9.60
CA ASP A 309 3.83 38.50 10.40
C ASP A 309 3.77 36.99 10.16
N GLY A 310 2.85 36.48 9.33
CA GLY A 310 2.72 35.06 9.00
C GLY A 310 3.88 34.49 8.17
N LEU A 311 3.69 33.32 7.58
CA LEU A 311 4.62 32.71 6.64
C LEU A 311 4.78 33.58 5.37
N ILE A 312 5.81 33.32 4.57
CA ILE A 312 6.16 34.06 3.35
C ILE A 312 6.23 33.14 2.12
N GLY A 313 6.55 33.70 0.96
CA GLY A 313 6.74 32.95 -0.28
C GLY A 313 5.43 32.29 -0.73
N THR A 314 5.48 31.00 -1.08
CA THR A 314 4.30 30.25 -1.52
C THR A 314 3.25 30.05 -0.43
N ARG A 315 3.58 30.37 0.83
CA ARG A 315 2.67 30.34 1.99
C ARG A 315 2.42 31.74 2.57
N ALA A 316 2.62 32.80 1.77
CA ALA A 316 2.48 34.18 2.24
C ALA A 316 1.18 34.44 3.01
N GLY A 317 1.31 34.97 4.23
CA GLY A 317 0.19 35.33 5.10
C GLY A 317 -0.41 34.20 5.93
N GLN A 318 -0.02 32.94 5.70
CA GLN A 318 -0.52 31.79 6.47
C GLN A 318 -0.01 31.81 7.91
N THR A 319 -0.87 31.44 8.86
CA THR A 319 -0.54 31.44 10.30
C THR A 319 0.42 30.31 10.68
N ALA A 320 1.38 30.58 11.55
CA ALA A 320 2.20 29.57 12.22
C ALA A 320 2.34 29.97 13.69
N GLY A 321 2.90 29.13 14.54
CA GLY A 321 3.12 29.50 15.94
C GLY A 321 4.29 28.77 16.57
N PHE A 322 4.67 29.21 17.76
CA PHE A 322 5.68 28.57 18.61
C PHE A 322 5.42 28.97 20.06
N TYR A 323 6.12 28.37 21.00
CA TYR A 323 6.00 28.66 22.42
C TYR A 323 7.30 29.21 22.99
N VAL A 324 7.18 30.02 24.03
CA VAL A 324 8.31 30.58 24.79
C VAL A 324 8.10 30.38 26.28
N LYS A 325 9.17 30.00 26.99
CA LYS A 325 9.16 29.82 28.44
C LYS A 325 10.26 30.62 29.12
N LEU A 326 9.89 31.47 30.07
CA LEU A 326 10.87 32.08 30.98
C LEU A 326 11.24 31.05 32.05
N ILE A 327 12.41 30.43 31.91
CA ILE A 327 12.87 29.38 32.83
C ILE A 327 13.44 29.99 34.10
N THR A 328 14.22 31.06 33.97
CA THR A 328 14.87 31.71 35.11
C THR A 328 15.01 33.20 34.88
N LEU A 329 14.73 33.98 35.92
CA LEU A 329 15.00 35.40 36.01
C LEU A 329 15.40 35.68 37.46
N ALA A 330 16.70 35.90 37.70
CA ALA A 330 17.18 36.24 39.02
C ALA A 330 16.73 37.66 39.40
N PRO A 331 16.37 37.92 40.67
CA PRO A 331 15.95 39.23 41.16
C PRO A 331 16.91 40.38 40.85
N ASP A 332 18.19 40.08 40.64
CA ASP A 332 19.28 41.02 40.32
C ASP A 332 19.83 40.88 38.89
N LEU A 333 19.19 40.07 38.04
CA LEU A 333 19.64 39.67 36.70
C LEU A 333 20.99 38.95 36.65
N SER A 334 21.46 38.38 37.76
CA SER A 334 22.63 37.51 37.76
C SER A 334 22.45 36.23 36.93
N SER A 335 21.21 35.82 36.69
CA SER A 335 20.84 34.74 35.78
C SER A 335 19.54 35.06 35.04
N PHE A 336 19.52 34.76 33.74
CA PHE A 336 18.38 34.91 32.84
C PHE A 336 18.38 33.74 31.87
N LYS A 337 17.23 33.09 31.66
CA LYS A 337 17.07 32.00 30.70
C LYS A 337 15.66 31.98 30.09
N LEU A 338 15.58 32.16 28.78
CA LEU A 338 14.35 32.12 27.99
C LEU A 338 14.47 31.02 26.93
N TYR A 339 13.62 30.00 27.02
CA TYR A 339 13.52 28.91 26.05
C TYR A 339 12.45 29.21 24.99
N PHE A 340 12.67 28.75 23.76
CA PHE A 340 11.69 28.85 22.67
C PHE A 340 11.67 27.58 21.81
N THR A 341 10.46 27.16 21.42
CA THR A 341 10.25 26.02 20.51
C THR A 341 10.42 26.45 19.05
N SER A 342 10.38 25.49 18.13
CA SER A 342 10.36 25.78 16.70
C SER A 342 9.03 26.42 16.28
N VAL A 343 9.08 27.27 15.24
CA VAL A 343 7.91 27.74 14.51
C VAL A 343 7.31 26.56 13.76
N GLU A 344 6.08 26.25 14.10
CA GLU A 344 5.38 25.04 13.72
C GLU A 344 4.02 25.35 13.10
N ARG A 345 3.57 24.45 12.23
CA ARG A 345 2.25 24.51 11.63
C ARG A 345 1.74 23.10 11.35
N VAL A 346 0.56 22.81 11.89
CA VAL A 346 -0.17 21.55 11.70
C VAL A 346 -0.28 21.14 10.23
N ILE A 347 -0.20 19.84 9.97
CA ILE A 347 -0.50 19.21 8.69
C ILE A 347 -1.93 18.72 8.75
N ALA A 348 -2.80 19.27 7.89
CA ALA A 348 -4.18 18.81 7.81
C ALA A 348 -4.74 18.85 6.39
N THR A 349 -5.54 17.83 6.06
CA THR A 349 -6.22 17.72 4.77
C THR A 349 -7.70 17.43 5.00
N CYS A 350 -8.54 17.92 4.09
CA CYS A 350 -9.96 17.58 4.03
C CYS A 350 -10.55 18.12 2.73
N SER A 351 -11.34 17.31 2.02
CA SER A 351 -12.01 17.67 0.77
C SER A 351 -13.54 17.60 0.87
N THR A 352 -14.09 17.38 2.07
CA THR A 352 -15.54 17.38 2.27
C THR A 352 -16.15 18.78 2.12
N ALA A 353 -17.44 18.84 1.81
CA ALA A 353 -18.18 20.10 1.71
C ALA A 353 -18.16 20.92 3.01
N ALA A 354 -18.16 20.27 4.18
CA ALA A 354 -18.05 20.94 5.48
C ALA A 354 -16.71 21.67 5.62
N CYS A 355 -15.62 21.04 5.16
CA CYS A 355 -14.30 21.64 5.16
C CYS A 355 -14.17 22.77 4.15
N SER A 356 -14.76 22.64 2.95
CA SER A 356 -14.80 23.72 1.96
C SER A 356 -15.59 24.95 2.45
N ALA A 357 -16.48 24.79 3.42
CA ALA A 357 -17.23 25.88 4.04
C ALA A 357 -16.48 26.58 5.19
N LEU A 358 -15.28 26.11 5.57
CA LEU A 358 -14.52 26.72 6.65
C LEU A 358 -13.99 28.11 6.27
N PRO A 359 -14.03 29.08 7.20
CA PRO A 359 -13.31 30.34 7.06
C PRO A 359 -11.81 30.07 6.81
N GLY A 360 -11.21 30.80 5.87
CA GLY A 360 -9.79 30.59 5.51
C GLY A 360 -9.53 29.52 4.45
N GLY A 361 -10.58 28.85 3.96
CA GLY A 361 -10.57 28.04 2.72
C GLY A 361 -10.03 26.61 2.84
N THR A 362 -9.29 26.25 3.90
CA THR A 362 -8.80 24.89 4.14
C THR A 362 -8.86 24.52 5.62
N LEU A 363 -8.91 23.22 5.92
CA LEU A 363 -8.81 22.72 7.29
C LEU A 363 -7.49 23.14 7.96
N GLU A 364 -6.36 23.00 7.26
CA GLU A 364 -5.04 23.41 7.77
C GLU A 364 -5.01 24.89 8.20
N ASN A 365 -5.56 25.78 7.37
CA ASN A 365 -5.65 27.21 7.70
C ASN A 365 -6.52 27.42 8.94
N TYR A 366 -7.71 26.81 8.97
CA TYR A 366 -8.64 26.98 10.07
C TYR A 366 -8.03 26.54 11.41
N LEU A 367 -7.41 25.36 11.46
CA LEU A 367 -6.80 24.84 12.69
C LEU A 367 -5.66 25.76 13.16
N ALA A 368 -4.75 26.13 12.26
CA ALA A 368 -3.64 27.04 12.59
C ALA A 368 -4.13 28.42 13.07
N ASP A 369 -5.21 28.94 12.47
CA ASP A 369 -5.77 30.24 12.77
C ASP A 369 -6.56 30.27 14.07
N ASN A 370 -7.27 29.21 14.43
CA ASN A 370 -8.31 29.29 15.47
C ASN A 370 -8.05 28.41 16.69
N LEU A 371 -7.19 27.39 16.57
CA LEU A 371 -6.87 26.48 17.67
C LEU A 371 -5.44 26.71 18.17
N PRO A 372 -5.05 26.18 19.34
CA PRO A 372 -3.66 26.25 19.80
C PRO A 372 -2.69 25.73 18.73
N THR A 373 -1.44 26.19 18.76
CA THR A 373 -0.40 25.67 17.87
C THR A 373 -0.09 24.22 18.25
N TYR A 374 0.17 23.39 17.24
CA TYR A 374 0.67 22.03 17.47
C TYR A 374 1.91 22.07 18.37
N ILE A 375 2.04 21.09 19.24
CA ILE A 375 3.24 20.89 20.07
C ILE A 375 3.32 19.43 20.48
N SER A 376 4.54 18.94 20.69
CA SER A 376 4.86 17.61 21.22
C SER A 376 6.03 17.72 22.20
N ALA A 377 6.34 16.68 22.98
CA ALA A 377 7.54 16.73 23.81
C ALA A 377 8.80 16.78 22.92
N ASP A 378 9.80 17.55 23.32
CA ASP A 378 11.06 17.68 22.58
C ASP A 378 12.22 17.23 23.47
N PHE A 379 12.73 16.03 23.20
CA PHE A 379 13.80 15.43 24.00
C PHE A 379 15.13 16.17 23.83
N ALA A 380 15.37 16.78 22.68
CA ALA A 380 16.66 17.38 22.36
C ALA A 380 17.09 18.48 23.34
N PRO A 381 16.23 19.48 23.70
CA PRO A 381 16.59 20.47 24.72
C PRO A 381 16.76 19.87 26.12
N LEU A 382 16.09 18.76 26.45
CA LEU A 382 16.27 18.06 27.73
C LEU A 382 17.66 17.39 27.77
N GLU A 383 17.99 16.61 26.74
CA GLU A 383 19.30 15.94 26.63
C GLU A 383 20.46 16.95 26.55
N ALA A 384 20.23 18.09 25.89
CA ALA A 384 21.18 19.21 25.85
C ALA A 384 21.31 19.97 27.19
N ARG A 385 20.55 19.58 28.24
CA ARG A 385 20.49 20.22 29.57
C ARG A 385 20.04 21.68 29.55
N ILE A 386 19.30 22.07 28.52
CA ILE A 386 18.78 23.44 28.35
C ILE A 386 17.51 23.62 29.18
N ILE A 387 16.67 22.57 29.22
CA ILE A 387 15.44 22.50 30.00
C ILE A 387 15.52 21.34 31.00
N ASP A 388 14.72 21.42 32.06
CA ASP A 388 14.56 20.35 33.05
C ASP A 388 13.45 19.35 32.65
N GLU A 389 13.39 18.24 33.39
CA GLU A 389 12.38 17.19 33.19
C GLU A 389 10.95 17.76 33.32
N ASP A 390 10.72 18.69 34.25
CA ASP A 390 9.41 19.33 34.47
C ASP A 390 8.96 20.17 33.27
N THR A 391 9.87 20.93 32.65
CA THR A 391 9.59 21.71 31.44
C THR A 391 9.30 20.81 30.25
N TYR A 392 10.07 19.72 30.09
CA TYR A 392 9.82 18.71 29.09
C TYR A 392 8.42 18.09 29.25
N VAL A 393 8.06 17.71 30.47
CA VAL A 393 6.74 17.14 30.80
C VAL A 393 5.63 18.16 30.59
N GLN A 394 5.82 19.43 30.99
CA GLN A 394 4.82 20.49 30.77
C GLN A 394 4.54 20.68 29.26
N GLN A 395 5.58 20.64 28.42
CA GLN A 395 5.42 20.73 26.97
C GLN A 395 4.66 19.51 26.40
N GLY A 396 5.12 18.30 26.71
CA GLY A 396 4.58 17.06 26.16
C GLY A 396 3.22 16.64 26.70
N ARG A 397 2.89 17.02 27.93
CA ARG A 397 1.62 16.67 28.58
C ARG A 397 0.62 17.81 28.53
N ASP A 398 0.98 18.99 29.05
CA ASP A 398 0.00 20.04 29.33
C ASP A 398 -0.33 20.83 28.06
N LEU A 399 0.69 21.29 27.33
CA LEU A 399 0.48 22.02 26.07
C LEU A 399 -0.06 21.10 24.96
N HIS A 400 0.49 19.89 24.83
CA HIS A 400 0.00 18.92 23.84
C HIS A 400 -1.47 18.57 24.09
N LYS A 401 -1.88 18.34 25.35
CA LYS A 401 -3.28 18.08 25.69
C LYS A 401 -4.18 19.25 25.28
N ALA A 402 -3.77 20.49 25.55
CA ALA A 402 -4.55 21.67 25.17
C ALA A 402 -4.78 21.75 23.66
N TYR A 403 -3.73 21.50 22.86
CA TYR A 403 -3.84 21.41 21.40
C TYR A 403 -4.74 20.25 20.97
N SER A 404 -4.41 19.05 21.43
CA SER A 404 -4.99 17.81 20.94
C SER A 404 -6.48 17.68 21.29
N ASP A 405 -6.89 18.10 22.49
CA ASP A 405 -8.31 18.13 22.88
C ASP A 405 -9.10 19.16 22.07
N ALA A 406 -8.50 20.32 21.78
CA ALA A 406 -9.14 21.36 20.98
C ALA A 406 -9.37 20.88 19.54
N VAL A 407 -8.38 20.23 18.92
CA VAL A 407 -8.51 19.62 17.59
C VAL A 407 -9.57 18.52 17.61
N LEU A 408 -9.48 17.56 18.54
CA LEU A 408 -10.42 16.44 18.61
C LEU A 408 -11.87 16.92 18.80
N SER A 409 -12.08 17.89 19.71
CA SER A 409 -13.38 18.49 19.97
C SER A 409 -13.92 19.27 18.77
N PHE A 410 -13.06 19.98 18.04
CA PHE A 410 -13.47 20.66 16.82
C PHE A 410 -13.85 19.66 15.73
N ILE A 411 -13.00 18.68 15.44
CA ILE A 411 -13.24 17.71 14.35
C ILE A 411 -14.48 16.87 14.64
N LEU A 412 -14.54 16.20 15.79
CA LEU A 412 -15.62 15.26 16.12
C LEU A 412 -16.83 15.91 16.79
N GLY A 413 -16.71 17.13 17.32
CA GLY A 413 -17.82 17.85 17.94
C GLY A 413 -18.49 18.87 17.01
N THR A 414 -17.74 19.46 16.07
CA THR A 414 -18.21 20.60 15.26
C THR A 414 -18.14 20.34 13.76
N LEU A 415 -16.98 19.96 13.22
CA LEU A 415 -16.76 19.86 11.78
C LEU A 415 -17.43 18.62 11.17
N GLN A 416 -17.28 17.46 11.81
CA GLN A 416 -17.84 16.18 11.38
C GLN A 416 -18.37 15.36 12.58
N PRO A 417 -19.42 15.84 13.28
CA PRO A 417 -20.02 15.13 14.41
C PRO A 417 -20.72 13.81 14.07
N ASP A 418 -20.96 13.58 12.79
CA ASP A 418 -21.52 12.34 12.26
C ASP A 418 -20.45 11.38 11.71
N THR A 419 -19.21 11.52 12.17
CA THR A 419 -18.14 10.53 11.92
C THR A 419 -18.60 9.12 12.33
N GLU A 420 -18.40 8.16 11.42
CA GLU A 420 -18.72 6.74 11.60
C GLU A 420 -17.47 5.91 11.95
N LEU A 421 -16.29 6.31 11.48
CA LEU A 421 -15.01 5.70 11.85
C LEU A 421 -14.01 6.81 12.21
N ALA A 422 -13.63 6.87 13.48
CA ALA A 422 -12.61 7.80 13.97
C ALA A 422 -11.32 7.04 14.27
N PHE A 423 -10.22 7.47 13.66
CA PHE A 423 -8.87 7.09 14.03
C PHE A 423 -8.32 8.18 14.95
N VAL A 424 -7.90 7.81 16.16
CA VAL A 424 -7.44 8.77 17.17
C VAL A 424 -6.12 8.28 17.73
N GLY A 425 -5.04 9.05 17.55
CA GLY A 425 -3.72 8.71 18.08
C GLY A 425 -3.36 9.46 19.36
N TYR A 426 -2.30 9.07 20.05
CA TYR A 426 -1.73 9.81 21.19
C TYR A 426 -0.23 9.50 21.34
N PRO A 427 0.70 10.46 21.17
CA PRO A 427 2.14 10.19 21.10
C PRO A 427 2.84 10.14 22.46
N VAL A 428 2.31 10.78 23.50
CA VAL A 428 3.08 11.13 24.72
C VAL A 428 3.55 9.91 25.52
N THR A 429 2.89 8.76 25.39
CA THR A 429 3.31 7.52 26.06
C THR A 429 4.67 7.01 25.57
N ASP A 430 4.96 7.17 24.29
CA ASP A 430 6.26 6.87 23.67
C ASP A 430 7.31 7.89 24.12
N GLU A 431 7.01 9.18 23.96
CA GLU A 431 7.89 10.30 24.30
C GLU A 431 8.42 10.18 25.74
N PHE A 432 7.54 9.91 26.71
CA PHE A 432 7.94 9.84 28.12
C PHE A 432 8.66 8.53 28.45
N SER A 433 8.30 7.43 27.79
CA SER A 433 9.00 6.16 27.97
C SER A 433 10.46 6.27 27.49
N HIS A 434 10.69 6.97 26.37
CA HIS A 434 12.02 7.27 25.88
C HIS A 434 12.90 7.97 26.91
N GLN A 435 12.36 8.89 27.72
CA GLN A 435 13.17 9.73 28.61
C GLN A 435 13.29 9.20 30.04
N PHE A 436 12.35 8.38 30.52
CA PHE A 436 12.29 8.05 31.95
C PHE A 436 12.40 6.55 32.28
N MET A 437 12.14 5.65 31.33
CA MET A 437 11.90 4.24 31.64
C MET A 437 13.12 3.51 32.25
N GLY A 438 14.32 3.74 31.73
CA GLY A 438 15.57 3.21 32.26
C GLY A 438 15.92 3.80 33.63
N LEU A 439 15.63 5.08 33.88
CA LEU A 439 15.91 5.75 35.17
C LEU A 439 15.11 5.15 36.34
N VAL A 440 14.01 4.44 36.04
CA VAL A 440 13.17 3.74 37.02
C VAL A 440 13.34 2.21 36.95
N THR A 441 14.28 1.70 36.16
CA THR A 441 14.54 0.27 36.01
C THR A 441 15.85 -0.12 36.74
N PRO A 442 15.81 -0.98 37.77
CA PRO A 442 16.98 -1.22 38.62
C PRO A 442 18.04 -2.13 37.99
N THR A 443 17.69 -2.97 37.03
CA THR A 443 18.60 -3.96 36.44
C THR A 443 18.39 -4.15 34.95
N ASP A 444 19.42 -4.62 34.25
CA ASP A 444 19.31 -5.13 32.88
C ASP A 444 18.62 -6.50 32.82
N ILE A 445 18.39 -7.01 31.61
CA ILE A 445 17.74 -8.30 31.33
C ILE A 445 18.51 -9.51 31.90
N ASP A 446 19.80 -9.35 32.23
CA ASP A 446 20.62 -10.39 32.83
C ASP A 446 20.72 -10.21 34.36
N GLY A 447 19.93 -9.29 34.96
CA GLY A 447 19.89 -9.00 36.39
C GLY A 447 21.05 -8.16 36.93
N ASN A 448 21.83 -7.50 36.07
CA ASN A 448 22.96 -6.66 36.51
C ASN A 448 22.47 -5.25 36.84
N PRO A 449 23.05 -4.58 37.86
CA PRO A 449 22.62 -3.25 38.24
C PRO A 449 22.67 -2.26 37.08
N ASN A 450 21.59 -1.51 36.90
CA ASN A 450 21.58 -0.34 36.02
C ASN A 450 22.32 0.82 36.72
N PRO A 451 23.44 1.31 36.17
CA PRO A 451 24.18 2.41 36.78
C PRO A 451 23.47 3.76 36.74
N TYR A 452 22.37 3.89 35.98
CA TYR A 452 21.58 5.11 35.85
C TYR A 452 20.22 5.03 36.56
N TYR A 453 19.97 3.94 37.30
CA TYR A 453 18.78 3.84 38.14
C TYR A 453 18.84 4.88 39.25
N ASP A 454 17.87 5.82 39.25
CA ASP A 454 17.86 6.99 40.14
C ASP A 454 19.11 7.89 40.01
N ASP A 455 19.87 7.82 38.92
CA ASP A 455 21.12 8.58 38.73
C ASP A 455 21.27 9.01 37.28
N LEU A 456 20.60 10.11 36.92
CA LEU A 456 20.63 10.67 35.55
C LEU A 456 22.06 10.99 35.07
N GLU A 457 22.94 11.39 35.98
CA GLU A 457 24.31 11.81 35.68
C GLU A 457 25.29 10.63 35.62
N GLY A 458 24.89 9.45 36.10
CA GLY A 458 25.74 8.27 36.21
C GLY A 458 26.98 8.50 37.07
N ASN A 459 26.87 9.35 38.10
CA ASN A 459 27.99 9.75 38.95
C ASN A 459 28.12 8.91 40.24
N GLY A 460 27.23 7.93 40.43
CA GLY A 460 27.14 7.05 41.58
C GLY A 460 26.32 7.62 42.75
N THR A 461 25.67 8.78 42.58
CA THR A 461 24.86 9.44 43.61
C THR A 461 23.40 9.47 43.19
N PRO A 462 22.49 8.79 43.92
CA PRO A 462 21.07 8.85 43.62
C PRO A 462 20.51 10.28 43.70
N ASP A 463 19.72 10.69 42.71
CA ASP A 463 19.02 11.96 42.65
C ASP A 463 17.67 11.95 43.39
N GLY A 464 17.14 10.78 43.73
CA GLY A 464 15.93 10.60 44.54
C GLY A 464 14.62 10.90 43.80
N LEU A 465 14.64 10.84 42.47
CA LEU A 465 13.54 11.23 41.59
C LEU A 465 12.74 10.06 41.00
N ILE A 466 13.03 8.79 41.36
CA ILE A 466 12.25 7.62 40.89
C ILE A 466 10.73 7.88 40.94
N GLY A 467 10.18 8.29 42.09
CA GLY A 467 8.73 8.47 42.24
C GLY A 467 8.17 9.59 41.36
N VAL A 468 8.97 10.61 41.04
CA VAL A 468 8.61 11.69 40.13
C VAL A 468 8.56 11.17 38.69
N ARG A 469 9.61 10.45 38.26
CA ARG A 469 9.73 9.87 36.91
C ARG A 469 8.71 8.76 36.63
N GLU A 470 8.43 7.91 37.61
CA GLU A 470 7.29 6.98 37.56
C GLU A 470 5.96 7.73 37.42
N GLY A 471 5.82 8.86 38.13
CA GLY A 471 4.69 9.77 38.00
C GLY A 471 4.55 10.36 36.60
N TYR A 472 5.66 10.70 35.94
CA TYR A 472 5.67 11.17 34.56
C TYR A 472 5.15 10.09 33.61
N ILE A 473 5.73 8.90 33.63
CA ILE A 473 5.26 7.76 32.81
C ILE A 473 3.77 7.51 33.04
N ARG A 474 3.33 7.43 34.30
CA ARG A 474 1.91 7.25 34.65
C ARG A 474 1.01 8.37 34.13
N SER A 475 1.48 9.61 34.16
CA SER A 475 0.71 10.76 33.67
C SER A 475 0.49 10.73 32.16
N ALA A 476 1.45 10.18 31.38
CA ALA A 476 1.27 9.98 29.95
C ALA A 476 0.17 8.95 29.66
N TYR A 477 0.15 7.84 30.39
CA TYR A 477 -0.90 6.81 30.30
C TYR A 477 -2.27 7.37 30.71
N SER A 478 -2.32 8.19 31.76
CA SER A 478 -3.54 8.89 32.20
C SER A 478 -4.05 9.88 31.13
N GLY A 479 -3.13 10.57 30.43
CA GLY A 479 -3.46 11.47 29.32
C GLY A 479 -4.05 10.73 28.11
N ALA A 480 -3.50 9.55 27.77
CA ALA A 480 -4.05 8.68 26.74
C ALA A 480 -5.49 8.22 27.09
N ASP A 481 -5.71 7.80 28.33
CA ASP A 481 -7.05 7.43 28.84
C ASP A 481 -8.03 8.61 28.77
N ALA A 482 -7.61 9.80 29.16
CA ALA A 482 -8.43 11.02 29.10
C ALA A 482 -8.82 11.39 27.67
N LYS A 483 -7.89 11.27 26.70
CA LYS A 483 -8.18 11.53 25.28
C LYS A 483 -9.13 10.49 24.70
N LEU A 484 -8.96 9.22 25.05
CA LEU A 484 -9.90 8.15 24.69
C LEU A 484 -11.30 8.44 25.27
N ALA A 485 -11.40 8.84 26.54
CA ALA A 485 -12.66 9.21 27.17
C ALA A 485 -13.33 10.40 26.45
N LEU A 486 -12.56 11.41 26.05
CA LEU A 486 -13.05 12.53 25.26
C LEU A 486 -13.60 12.05 23.90
N ALA A 487 -12.86 11.20 23.18
CA ALA A 487 -13.34 10.61 21.92
C ALA A 487 -14.65 9.84 22.10
N GLN A 488 -14.77 9.03 23.15
CA GLN A 488 -16.01 8.30 23.49
C GLN A 488 -17.17 9.25 23.81
N SER A 489 -16.91 10.37 24.47
CA SER A 489 -17.93 11.38 24.78
C SER A 489 -18.45 12.11 23.54
N LEU A 490 -17.58 12.35 22.55
CA LEU A 490 -17.90 13.00 21.28
C LEU A 490 -18.59 12.03 20.30
N LEU A 491 -18.28 10.73 20.39
CA LEU A 491 -18.89 9.66 19.61
C LEU A 491 -19.59 8.63 20.51
N PRO A 492 -20.71 9.00 21.16
CA PRO A 492 -21.41 8.10 22.07
C PRO A 492 -21.93 6.85 21.34
N ASN A 493 -21.91 5.72 22.05
CA ASN A 493 -22.29 4.39 21.54
C ASN A 493 -21.37 3.83 20.44
N ALA A 494 -20.21 4.43 20.19
CA ALA A 494 -19.21 3.83 19.32
C ALA A 494 -18.65 2.54 19.95
N THR A 495 -18.42 1.53 19.10
CA THR A 495 -17.55 0.41 19.46
C THR A 495 -16.12 0.92 19.50
N VAL A 496 -15.32 0.48 20.48
CA VAL A 496 -13.94 0.95 20.65
C VAL A 496 -13.00 -0.22 20.41
N PHE A 497 -11.98 0.04 19.59
CA PHE A 497 -10.75 -0.74 19.51
C PHE A 497 -9.64 0.20 19.98
N ALA A 498 -9.06 -0.09 21.14
CA ALA A 498 -7.95 0.66 21.72
C ALA A 498 -6.69 -0.21 21.64
N SER A 499 -5.63 0.31 21.02
CA SER A 499 -4.40 -0.41 20.74
C SER A 499 -3.15 0.42 21.06
N SER A 500 -1.99 -0.19 20.86
CA SER A 500 -0.73 0.52 20.58
C SER A 500 -0.09 -0.03 19.30
N ASP A 501 0.87 0.69 18.76
CA ASP A 501 1.64 0.37 17.56
C ASP A 501 2.96 -0.38 17.87
N HIS A 502 3.48 -0.29 19.10
CA HIS A 502 4.56 -1.14 19.64
C HIS A 502 4.61 -1.14 21.17
N GLY A 503 5.45 -2.01 21.73
CA GLY A 503 5.84 -1.97 23.14
C GLY A 503 7.19 -1.25 23.37
N PHE A 504 7.78 -1.44 24.54
CA PHE A 504 8.98 -0.72 25.00
C PHE A 504 9.89 -1.59 25.88
N ALA A 505 11.19 -1.29 25.84
CA ALA A 505 12.22 -1.84 26.71
C ALA A 505 13.09 -0.71 27.31
N PRO A 506 13.66 -0.88 28.52
CA PRO A 506 14.58 0.08 29.12
C PRO A 506 15.97 -0.09 28.49
N GLN A 507 16.70 1.00 28.35
CA GLN A 507 18.06 0.99 27.81
C GLN A 507 18.87 2.19 28.32
N TRP A 508 20.20 2.16 28.15
CA TRP A 508 21.08 3.28 28.54
C TRP A 508 22.44 3.25 27.82
N TYR A 509 22.61 2.38 26.82
CA TYR A 509 23.79 2.35 25.96
C TYR A 509 23.40 2.48 24.49
N ALA A 510 24.13 3.30 23.76
CA ALA A 510 23.96 3.48 22.32
C ALA A 510 25.13 2.92 21.54
N VAL A 511 24.82 2.17 20.49
CA VAL A 511 25.75 1.63 19.51
C VAL A 511 25.81 2.57 18.31
N ASN A 512 27.01 3.06 17.99
CA ASN A 512 27.23 3.81 16.76
C ASN A 512 27.41 2.85 15.57
N ALA A 513 26.32 2.55 14.86
CA ALA A 513 26.40 1.74 13.65
C ALA A 513 27.40 2.30 12.63
N GLY A 514 27.50 3.63 12.54
CA GLY A 514 28.43 4.29 11.63
C GLY A 514 29.89 4.01 11.96
N LYS A 515 30.24 4.09 13.24
CA LYS A 515 31.59 3.79 13.74
C LYS A 515 31.95 2.32 13.59
N VAL A 516 31.00 1.41 13.83
CA VAL A 516 31.20 -0.04 13.62
C VAL A 516 31.56 -0.32 12.16
N LEU A 517 30.81 0.25 11.22
CA LEU A 517 31.13 0.15 9.78
C LEU A 517 32.46 0.81 9.41
N ALA A 518 32.80 1.93 10.04
CA ALA A 518 34.05 2.63 9.77
C ALA A 518 35.28 1.85 10.26
N ASP A 519 35.20 1.26 11.45
CA ASP A 519 36.27 0.42 12.01
C ASP A 519 36.50 -0.85 11.19
N ALA A 520 35.45 -1.34 10.51
CA ALA A 520 35.54 -2.46 9.58
C ALA A 520 36.05 -2.05 8.18
N GLY A 521 36.33 -0.77 7.92
CA GLY A 521 36.77 -0.28 6.61
C GLY A 521 35.67 -0.25 5.53
N ILE A 522 34.41 -0.44 5.92
CA ILE A 522 33.24 -0.45 5.02
C ILE A 522 32.86 0.98 4.63
N GLN A 523 33.13 1.94 5.51
CA GLN A 523 33.00 3.36 5.21
C GLN A 523 34.12 4.21 5.85
N SER A 524 34.32 5.43 5.37
CA SER A 524 35.26 6.39 5.93
C SER A 524 34.95 7.81 5.45
N PRO A 525 34.93 8.83 6.34
CA PRO A 525 34.86 8.70 7.79
C PRO A 525 33.56 8.03 8.24
N GLU A 526 33.29 7.92 9.55
CA GLU A 526 31.97 7.48 10.02
C GLU A 526 30.85 8.40 9.47
N GLN A 527 29.68 7.83 9.20
CA GLN A 527 28.53 8.61 8.72
C GLN A 527 28.09 9.63 9.78
N THR A 528 27.72 10.83 9.33
CA THR A 528 27.47 11.97 10.24
C THR A 528 26.07 12.01 10.85
N SER A 529 25.11 11.27 10.29
CA SER A 529 23.73 11.20 10.79
C SER A 529 22.97 10.02 10.20
N ASN A 530 21.78 9.76 10.73
CA ASN A 530 20.91 8.65 10.32
C ASN A 530 20.68 8.60 8.79
N CYS A 531 21.00 7.43 8.21
CA CYS A 531 20.78 7.08 6.82
C CYS A 531 21.52 7.96 5.78
N ARG A 532 22.61 8.61 6.20
CA ARG A 532 23.53 9.36 5.31
C ARG A 532 24.71 8.52 4.88
N ALA A 533 25.19 8.75 3.66
CA ALA A 533 26.39 8.12 3.17
C ALA A 533 27.63 8.83 3.74
N ALA A 534 28.69 8.06 4.04
CA ALA A 534 30.01 8.62 4.32
C ALA A 534 30.61 9.32 3.10
N SER A 535 31.51 10.29 3.33
CA SER A 535 31.97 11.22 2.31
C SER A 535 33.15 10.74 1.46
N SER A 536 33.88 9.67 1.85
CA SER A 536 35.01 9.14 1.06
C SER A 536 34.85 7.67 0.65
N VAL A 537 34.80 6.75 1.60
CA VAL A 537 34.49 5.33 1.38
C VAL A 537 33.06 5.11 1.87
N ASN A 538 32.18 4.55 1.04
CA ASN A 538 30.77 4.35 1.37
C ASN A 538 30.22 3.06 0.75
N LEU A 539 30.85 1.92 1.06
CA LEU A 539 30.41 0.61 0.55
C LEU A 539 29.04 0.21 1.10
N ALA A 540 28.72 0.66 2.32
CA ALA A 540 27.40 0.54 2.93
C ALA A 540 27.11 1.74 3.85
N LYS A 541 25.84 1.94 4.19
CA LYS A 541 25.39 2.92 5.19
C LYS A 541 24.35 2.30 6.12
N ALA A 542 24.24 2.80 7.34
CA ALA A 542 23.19 2.37 8.28
C ALA A 542 22.02 3.36 8.30
N CYS A 543 20.80 2.82 8.34
CA CYS A 543 19.57 3.55 8.62
C CYS A 543 18.91 2.89 9.83
N TRP A 544 18.88 3.58 10.96
CA TRP A 544 18.49 3.00 12.25
C TRP A 544 17.21 3.61 12.81
N ALA A 545 16.55 2.84 13.67
CA ALA A 545 15.50 3.30 14.58
C ALA A 545 15.41 2.34 15.76
N GLY A 546 15.56 2.88 16.96
CA GLY A 546 15.56 2.16 18.21
C GLY A 546 16.55 1.00 18.30
N GLY A 547 16.04 -0.18 18.65
CA GLY A 547 16.83 -1.41 18.76
C GLY A 547 17.31 -1.99 17.42
N THR A 548 16.87 -1.45 16.27
CA THR A 548 17.16 -2.03 14.95
C THR A 548 17.89 -1.06 14.02
N ALA A 549 18.93 -1.56 13.35
CA ALA A 549 19.61 -0.89 12.25
C ALA A 549 19.51 -1.69 10.95
N GLN A 550 19.09 -1.04 9.87
CA GLN A 550 19.11 -1.61 8.54
C GLN A 550 20.31 -1.07 7.76
N ILE A 551 21.16 -1.97 7.28
CA ILE A 551 22.37 -1.66 6.55
C ILE A 551 22.11 -1.86 5.05
N TYR A 552 22.41 -0.84 4.26
CA TYR A 552 22.23 -0.86 2.81
C TYR A 552 23.59 -0.87 2.14
N VAL A 553 23.81 -1.79 1.21
CA VAL A 553 25.01 -1.84 0.39
C VAL A 553 24.85 -0.87 -0.78
N ASN A 554 25.88 -0.10 -1.06
CA ASN A 554 25.92 0.79 -2.20
C ASN A 554 25.95 -0.04 -3.50
N THR A 555 25.03 0.24 -4.43
CA THR A 555 24.96 -0.47 -5.71
C THR A 555 26.11 -0.14 -6.65
N THR A 556 26.85 0.94 -6.38
CA THR A 556 28.03 1.37 -7.13
C THR A 556 29.31 1.09 -6.34
N LEU A 557 29.72 -0.18 -6.33
CA LEU A 557 30.92 -0.63 -5.61
C LEU A 557 32.22 -0.34 -6.42
N PRO A 558 33.35 -0.04 -5.76
CA PRO A 558 34.64 0.09 -6.42
C PRO A 558 35.12 -1.25 -6.98
N ALA A 559 35.97 -1.20 -8.00
CA ALA A 559 36.52 -2.40 -8.64
C ALA A 559 37.18 -3.34 -7.60
N GLY A 560 36.81 -4.61 -7.63
CA GLY A 560 37.30 -5.64 -6.70
C GLY A 560 36.43 -5.86 -5.46
N ALA A 561 35.54 -4.94 -5.10
CA ALA A 561 34.54 -5.16 -4.07
C ALA A 561 33.30 -5.84 -4.67
N THR A 562 32.71 -6.80 -3.95
CA THR A 562 31.48 -7.49 -4.36
C THR A 562 30.38 -7.29 -3.33
N TYR A 563 29.12 -7.30 -3.77
CA TYR A 563 27.96 -7.19 -2.89
C TYR A 563 27.99 -8.23 -1.77
N SER A 564 28.29 -9.50 -2.09
CA SER A 564 28.40 -10.57 -1.11
C SER A 564 29.52 -10.33 -0.10
N GLN A 565 30.68 -9.84 -0.54
CA GLN A 565 31.80 -9.54 0.36
C GLN A 565 31.41 -8.44 1.34
N VAL A 566 30.85 -7.33 0.86
CA VAL A 566 30.45 -6.21 1.73
C VAL A 566 29.41 -6.65 2.76
N ARG A 567 28.42 -7.47 2.37
CA ARG A 567 27.45 -8.03 3.33
C ARG A 567 28.12 -8.88 4.40
N SER A 568 29.01 -9.79 4.00
CA SER A 568 29.75 -10.63 4.95
C SER A 568 30.60 -9.80 5.90
N ASP A 569 31.22 -8.72 5.42
CA ASP A 569 32.02 -7.81 6.26
C ASP A 569 31.15 -7.05 7.26
N VAL A 570 29.96 -6.59 6.84
CA VAL A 570 28.97 -5.98 7.75
C VAL A 570 28.56 -6.97 8.83
N VAL A 571 28.19 -8.20 8.45
CA VAL A 571 27.79 -9.26 9.38
C VAL A 571 28.92 -9.53 10.38
N ALA A 572 30.16 -9.72 9.91
CA ALA A 572 31.31 -9.96 10.77
C ALA A 572 31.59 -8.79 11.73
N ALA A 573 31.44 -7.55 11.27
CA ALA A 573 31.64 -6.35 12.08
C ALA A 573 30.66 -6.28 13.27
N PHE A 574 29.39 -6.60 13.04
CA PHE A 574 28.38 -6.61 14.11
C PHE A 574 28.41 -7.89 14.96
N GLN A 575 28.73 -9.06 14.39
CA GLN A 575 28.89 -10.30 15.17
C GLN A 575 30.06 -10.23 16.15
N SER A 576 31.13 -9.50 15.80
CA SER A 576 32.29 -9.29 16.66
C SER A 576 32.18 -8.06 17.56
N LEU A 577 31.06 -7.33 17.48
CA LEU A 577 30.81 -6.17 18.32
C LEU A 577 30.76 -6.59 19.78
N SER A 578 31.63 -5.96 20.58
CA SER A 578 31.68 -6.12 22.02
C SER A 578 31.65 -4.75 22.67
N ASP A 579 31.09 -4.70 23.87
CA ASP A 579 31.14 -3.54 24.74
C ASP A 579 32.38 -3.65 25.66
N PRO A 580 33.43 -2.85 25.46
CA PRO A 580 34.63 -2.93 26.28
C PRO A 580 34.40 -2.49 27.73
N ALA A 581 33.38 -1.66 28.00
CA ALA A 581 33.02 -1.24 29.35
C ALA A 581 32.29 -2.36 30.11
N ASN A 582 31.65 -3.28 29.39
CA ASN A 582 30.93 -4.42 29.95
C ASN A 582 31.36 -5.75 29.27
N PRO A 583 32.58 -6.26 29.54
CA PRO A 583 33.10 -7.45 28.87
C PRO A 583 32.23 -8.69 29.06
N GLY A 584 31.96 -9.41 27.97
CA GLY A 584 31.17 -10.65 27.98
C GLY A 584 29.66 -10.43 27.81
N LYS A 585 29.19 -9.19 27.76
CA LYS A 585 27.80 -8.87 27.44
C LYS A 585 27.46 -9.10 25.97
N GLN A 586 26.26 -9.61 25.71
CA GLN A 586 25.71 -9.75 24.37
C GLN A 586 25.13 -8.40 23.91
N VAL A 587 25.77 -7.77 22.94
CA VAL A 587 25.32 -6.47 22.38
C VAL A 587 24.26 -6.67 21.28
N VAL A 588 24.51 -7.59 20.36
CA VAL A 588 23.62 -7.91 19.24
C VAL A 588 22.78 -9.13 19.59
N ALA A 589 21.45 -9.00 19.50
CA ALA A 589 20.52 -10.09 19.70
C ALA A 589 20.45 -10.97 18.45
N GLU A 590 20.16 -10.36 17.30
CA GLU A 590 19.96 -11.05 16.02
C GLU A 590 20.55 -10.28 14.85
N ILE A 591 20.96 -11.02 13.81
CA ILE A 591 21.38 -10.45 12.53
C ILE A 591 20.65 -11.19 11.42
N PHE A 592 19.82 -10.47 10.69
CA PHE A 592 19.07 -11.00 9.56
C PHE A 592 19.72 -10.55 8.25
N LEU A 593 19.85 -11.48 7.32
CA LEU A 593 20.01 -11.15 5.93
C LEU A 593 18.66 -10.69 5.36
N LYS A 594 18.69 -9.92 4.28
CA LYS A 594 17.49 -9.41 3.60
C LYS A 594 16.45 -10.50 3.33
N GLU A 595 16.91 -11.65 2.85
CA GLU A 595 16.11 -12.83 2.56
C GLU A 595 15.43 -13.43 3.81
N ASP A 596 16.04 -13.31 4.99
CA ASP A 596 15.45 -13.82 6.24
C ASP A 596 14.21 -13.00 6.67
N LEU A 597 14.10 -11.75 6.19
CA LEU A 597 13.01 -10.85 6.55
C LEU A 597 11.64 -11.28 6.02
N ARG A 598 11.57 -12.27 5.12
CA ARG A 598 10.28 -12.77 4.58
C ARG A 598 9.41 -13.36 5.67
N ASN A 599 10.03 -13.85 6.74
CA ASN A 599 9.33 -14.37 7.90
C ASN A 599 10.16 -14.18 9.17
N VAL A 600 9.95 -13.07 9.87
CA VAL A 600 10.50 -12.81 11.20
C VAL A 600 9.37 -12.99 12.21
N ASP A 601 9.37 -14.13 12.90
CA ASP A 601 8.34 -14.50 13.89
C ASP A 601 6.90 -14.34 13.37
N GLY A 602 6.65 -14.72 12.12
CA GLY A 602 5.34 -14.60 11.46
C GLY A 602 5.10 -13.28 10.73
N SER A 603 6.00 -12.30 10.84
CA SER A 603 5.94 -11.03 10.11
C SER A 603 6.64 -11.12 8.77
N ASP A 604 5.95 -10.73 7.68
CA ASP A 604 6.59 -10.51 6.39
C ASP A 604 7.15 -9.08 6.30
N SER A 605 8.39 -8.94 6.74
CA SER A 605 9.10 -7.65 6.82
C SER A 605 9.96 -7.37 5.59
N LEU A 606 9.84 -8.19 4.53
CA LEU A 606 10.68 -8.11 3.34
C LEU A 606 9.97 -7.34 2.22
N HIS A 607 10.34 -6.06 2.09
CA HIS A 607 10.08 -5.29 0.90
C HIS A 607 11.31 -5.31 -0.04
N PRO A 608 11.18 -5.72 -1.32
CA PRO A 608 12.35 -5.97 -2.18
C PRO A 608 13.29 -4.76 -2.34
N SER A 609 12.74 -3.55 -2.46
CA SER A 609 13.52 -2.31 -2.64
C SER A 609 13.67 -1.44 -1.39
N ARG A 610 13.13 -1.85 -0.23
CA ARG A 610 13.07 -0.98 0.97
C ARG A 610 13.56 -1.65 2.24
N SER A 611 13.76 -2.95 2.25
CA SER A 611 14.45 -3.63 3.35
C SER A 611 15.95 -3.58 3.14
N GLY A 612 16.70 -3.34 4.22
CA GLY A 612 18.16 -3.39 4.25
C GLY A 612 18.72 -4.74 3.79
N ASP A 613 19.97 -4.72 3.33
CA ASP A 613 20.70 -5.92 2.88
C ASP A 613 21.18 -6.79 4.06
N VAL A 614 21.41 -6.14 5.21
CA VAL A 614 21.67 -6.75 6.52
C VAL A 614 20.90 -5.95 7.57
N VAL A 615 20.17 -6.62 8.47
CA VAL A 615 19.41 -5.99 9.55
C VAL A 615 19.97 -6.47 10.88
N ILE A 616 20.35 -5.53 11.73
CA ILE A 616 20.94 -5.77 13.05
C ILE A 616 19.90 -5.43 14.11
N VAL A 617 19.63 -6.37 15.01
CA VAL A 617 18.77 -6.16 16.18
C VAL A 617 19.63 -6.24 17.42
N LEU A 618 19.62 -5.18 18.23
CA LEU A 618 20.35 -5.13 19.48
C LEU A 618 19.58 -5.83 20.61
N ARG A 619 20.29 -6.17 21.68
CA ARG A 619 19.71 -6.66 22.92
C ARG A 619 19.60 -5.48 23.90
N PRO A 620 18.49 -5.28 24.65
CA PRO A 620 18.49 -4.32 25.76
C PRO A 620 19.64 -4.63 26.74
N PRO A 621 20.36 -3.63 27.26
CA PRO A 621 20.05 -2.20 27.26
C PRO A 621 20.75 -1.39 26.14
N TYR A 622 21.03 -2.00 24.98
CA TYR A 622 21.65 -1.34 23.83
C TYR A 622 20.62 -0.85 22.79
N GLN A 623 20.89 0.29 22.13
CA GLN A 623 20.08 0.86 21.03
C GLN A 623 20.92 1.69 20.03
N PHE A 624 20.34 2.27 18.96
CA PHE A 624 21.09 2.98 17.90
C PHE A 624 20.89 4.51 17.76
N ASP A 625 19.83 5.09 18.32
CA ASP A 625 19.38 6.47 18.11
C ASP A 625 20.18 7.58 18.81
N ALA A 626 20.95 7.30 19.87
CA ALA A 626 21.67 8.38 20.58
C ALA A 626 22.95 8.82 19.86
N ALA A 627 23.38 10.06 20.12
CA ALA A 627 24.58 10.66 19.53
C ALA A 627 25.86 10.12 20.19
N THR A 628 26.63 9.31 19.46
CA THR A 628 27.81 8.61 19.99
C THR A 628 29.03 8.75 19.05
N SER A 629 29.29 9.98 18.59
CA SER A 629 30.36 10.29 17.63
C SER A 629 31.72 9.79 18.12
N GLY A 630 32.47 9.10 17.25
CA GLY A 630 33.80 8.56 17.54
C GLY A 630 33.86 7.34 18.48
N GLN A 631 32.75 6.90 19.08
CA GLN A 631 32.69 5.76 20.00
C GLN A 631 31.80 4.65 19.44
N ARG A 632 32.19 3.37 19.59
CA ARG A 632 31.35 2.24 19.13
C ARG A 632 30.12 2.04 20.01
N VAL A 633 30.34 2.12 21.32
CA VAL A 633 29.31 2.02 22.35
C VAL A 633 29.55 3.17 23.31
N ALA A 634 28.50 3.92 23.65
CA ALA A 634 28.56 5.00 24.61
C ALA A 634 27.29 5.06 25.45
N PHE A 635 27.29 5.90 26.48
CA PHE A 635 26.09 6.23 27.24
C PHE A 635 25.02 6.84 26.34
N SER A 636 23.76 6.48 26.60
CA SER A 636 22.57 7.00 25.95
C SER A 636 21.72 7.75 26.97
N GLN A 637 21.35 8.99 26.66
CA GLN A 637 20.35 9.75 27.42
C GLN A 637 18.90 9.42 27.02
N PHE A 638 18.71 8.59 26.00
CA PHE A 638 17.47 7.83 25.91
C PHE A 638 17.52 6.71 26.95
N PHE A 639 16.44 6.54 27.68
CA PHE A 639 16.27 5.55 28.74
C PHE A 639 15.22 4.47 28.43
N GLY A 640 14.39 4.66 27.41
CA GLY A 640 13.48 3.65 26.87
C GLY A 640 13.57 3.58 25.36
N GLN A 641 13.27 2.43 24.77
CA GLN A 641 13.32 2.25 23.32
C GLN A 641 12.43 1.10 22.83
N HIS A 642 11.96 1.22 21.60
CA HIS A 642 11.23 0.22 20.83
C HIS A 642 12.15 -0.42 19.75
N GLY A 643 11.59 -1.14 18.78
CA GLY A 643 12.38 -1.68 17.66
C GLY A 643 13.25 -2.91 17.97
N TYR A 644 12.94 -3.65 19.04
CA TYR A 644 13.53 -4.96 19.34
C TYR A 644 12.72 -6.10 18.71
N MET A 645 13.02 -7.36 19.02
CA MET A 645 12.20 -8.48 18.55
C MET A 645 10.74 -8.36 19.07
N PRO A 646 9.69 -8.59 18.25
CA PRO A 646 8.31 -8.32 18.65
C PRO A 646 7.85 -9.15 19.86
N GLU A 647 8.36 -10.39 19.98
CA GLU A 647 8.04 -11.33 21.06
C GLU A 647 8.94 -11.15 22.31
N LEU A 648 9.79 -10.11 22.35
CA LEU A 648 10.66 -9.87 23.51
C LEU A 648 9.83 -9.34 24.69
N VAL A 649 9.59 -10.21 25.67
CA VAL A 649 8.86 -9.91 26.91
C VAL A 649 9.66 -10.41 28.12
N ASP A 650 10.00 -9.51 29.03
CA ASP A 650 10.60 -9.80 30.33
C ASP A 650 10.15 -8.75 31.36
N LEU A 651 8.97 -8.99 31.95
CA LEU A 651 8.35 -8.05 32.88
C LEU A 651 9.16 -7.86 34.16
N ALA A 652 9.98 -8.85 34.56
CA ALA A 652 10.81 -8.73 35.77
C ALA A 652 11.89 -7.65 35.62
N HIS A 653 12.32 -7.39 34.39
CA HIS A 653 13.31 -6.38 34.03
C HIS A 653 12.68 -5.23 33.22
N ASN A 654 11.37 -5.03 33.37
CA ASN A 654 10.61 -3.93 32.78
C ASN A 654 10.59 -3.92 31.23
N ILE A 655 10.63 -5.09 30.57
CA ILE A 655 10.61 -5.20 29.11
C ILE A 655 9.28 -5.80 28.63
N ASN A 656 8.62 -5.14 27.68
CA ASN A 656 7.48 -5.73 26.98
C ASN A 656 7.33 -5.11 25.59
N MET A 657 7.68 -5.85 24.54
CA MET A 657 7.54 -5.38 23.15
C MET A 657 6.13 -5.57 22.58
N HIS A 658 5.23 -6.21 23.32
CA HIS A 658 3.83 -6.29 22.92
C HIS A 658 3.15 -4.93 23.05
N ALA A 659 2.23 -4.66 22.13
CA ALA A 659 1.39 -3.48 22.15
C ALA A 659 0.09 -3.77 22.92
N THR A 660 -0.48 -2.74 23.54
CA THR A 660 -1.80 -2.82 24.20
C THR A 660 -2.89 -3.25 23.21
N PHE A 661 -3.88 -4.02 23.68
CA PHE A 661 -5.13 -4.28 22.96
C PHE A 661 -6.32 -4.42 23.92
N VAL A 662 -7.35 -3.60 23.70
CA VAL A 662 -8.67 -3.69 24.36
C VAL A 662 -9.77 -3.37 23.35
N ALA A 663 -10.85 -4.15 23.33
CA ALA A 663 -12.03 -3.86 22.53
C ALA A 663 -13.31 -3.99 23.35
N ALA A 664 -14.25 -3.08 23.18
CA ALA A 664 -15.57 -3.14 23.82
C ALA A 664 -16.63 -2.37 23.03
N GLY A 665 -17.91 -2.59 23.35
CA GLY A 665 -19.05 -1.93 22.72
C GLY A 665 -19.87 -2.85 21.84
N VAL A 666 -20.68 -2.27 20.94
CA VAL A 666 -21.64 -3.04 20.14
C VAL A 666 -20.91 -4.05 19.25
N GLY A 667 -21.31 -5.31 19.31
CA GLY A 667 -20.69 -6.38 18.53
C GLY A 667 -19.45 -7.02 19.16
N ILE A 668 -19.01 -6.57 20.33
CA ILE A 668 -17.93 -7.19 21.10
C ILE A 668 -18.51 -7.88 22.33
N ARG A 669 -18.13 -9.14 22.54
CA ARG A 669 -18.53 -9.90 23.73
C ARG A 669 -17.59 -9.60 24.89
N ARG A 670 -18.16 -9.55 26.09
CA ARG A 670 -17.37 -9.65 27.32
C ARG A 670 -16.80 -11.06 27.45
N GLN A 671 -15.49 -11.16 27.71
CA GLN A 671 -14.80 -12.44 27.90
C GLN A 671 -13.45 -12.24 28.60
N ASP A 672 -12.87 -13.36 29.03
CA ASP A 672 -11.49 -13.39 29.54
C ASP A 672 -10.48 -12.99 28.44
N PRO A 673 -9.25 -12.62 28.81
CA PRO A 673 -8.21 -12.25 27.85
C PRO A 673 -7.98 -13.33 26.78
N ILE A 674 -7.65 -12.90 25.57
CA ILE A 674 -7.40 -13.81 24.44
C ILE A 674 -5.96 -13.72 23.93
N ALA A 675 -5.32 -14.86 23.74
CA ALA A 675 -3.94 -14.93 23.26
C ALA A 675 -3.83 -14.85 21.72
N GLY A 676 -2.62 -14.52 21.25
CA GLY A 676 -2.22 -14.62 19.84
C GLY A 676 -2.89 -13.60 18.92
N ILE A 677 -3.30 -12.44 19.43
CA ILE A 677 -3.73 -11.34 18.58
C ILE A 677 -2.50 -10.73 17.92
N ARG A 678 -2.61 -10.45 16.62
CA ARG A 678 -1.59 -9.72 15.86
C ARG A 678 -2.15 -8.37 15.46
N ALA A 679 -1.30 -7.36 15.34
CA ALA A 679 -1.70 -6.02 14.90
C ALA A 679 -2.45 -6.05 13.56
N ILE A 680 -2.02 -6.90 12.63
CA ILE A 680 -2.66 -7.07 11.32
C ILE A 680 -4.12 -7.56 11.38
N ASP A 681 -4.54 -8.16 12.49
CA ASP A 681 -5.89 -8.73 12.64
C ASP A 681 -6.95 -7.65 12.94
N LEU A 682 -6.56 -6.45 13.35
CA LEU A 682 -7.47 -5.40 13.79
C LEU A 682 -8.26 -4.79 12.61
N ALA A 683 -7.58 -4.31 11.56
CA ALA A 683 -8.23 -3.73 10.39
C ALA A 683 -9.30 -4.63 9.73
N PRO A 684 -9.03 -5.92 9.39
CA PRO A 684 -10.05 -6.79 8.82
C PRO A 684 -11.20 -7.11 9.80
N THR A 685 -10.92 -7.14 11.11
CA THR A 685 -11.97 -7.33 12.13
C THR A 685 -12.89 -6.11 12.23
N ILE A 686 -12.33 -4.91 12.21
CA ILE A 686 -13.10 -3.65 12.20
C ILE A 686 -13.94 -3.54 10.92
N ALA A 687 -13.35 -3.84 9.76
CA ALA A 687 -14.06 -3.83 8.48
C ALA A 687 -15.28 -4.77 8.49
N PHE A 688 -15.12 -5.97 9.05
CA PHE A 688 -16.22 -6.92 9.25
C PHE A 688 -17.34 -6.35 10.15
N LEU A 689 -16.99 -5.77 11.31
CA LEU A 689 -17.97 -5.19 12.25
C LEU A 689 -18.77 -4.05 11.62
N MET A 690 -18.11 -3.22 10.81
CA MET A 690 -18.72 -2.08 10.12
C MET A 690 -19.40 -2.47 8.80
N ARG A 691 -19.29 -3.73 8.35
CA ARG A 691 -19.80 -4.23 7.06
C ARG A 691 -19.28 -3.46 5.84
N ILE A 692 -18.02 -3.05 5.88
CA ILE A 692 -17.31 -2.41 4.77
C ILE A 692 -16.31 -3.40 4.17
N PRO A 693 -15.97 -3.34 2.87
CA PRO A 693 -14.86 -4.12 2.32
C PRO A 693 -13.60 -3.90 3.15
N GLY A 694 -12.81 -4.95 3.35
CA GLY A 694 -11.51 -4.83 4.02
C GLY A 694 -10.50 -4.07 3.16
N PRO A 695 -9.37 -3.65 3.75
CA PRO A 695 -8.26 -3.12 2.97
C PRO A 695 -7.77 -4.17 1.96
N GLN A 696 -7.37 -3.70 0.77
CA GLN A 696 -7.15 -4.54 -0.40
C GLN A 696 -5.85 -5.35 -0.39
N ASN A 697 -5.02 -5.16 0.63
CA ASN A 697 -3.81 -5.94 0.90
C ASN A 697 -3.87 -6.60 2.28
N ALA A 698 -5.01 -6.53 2.98
CA ALA A 698 -5.09 -6.98 4.37
C ALA A 698 -4.81 -8.48 4.49
N ARG A 699 -3.74 -8.85 5.20
CA ARG A 699 -3.37 -10.24 5.48
C ARG A 699 -4.04 -10.80 6.73
N GLY A 700 -4.31 -9.97 7.73
CA GLY A 700 -4.84 -10.41 9.02
C GLY A 700 -6.17 -11.15 8.99
N ARG A 701 -6.43 -11.93 10.04
CA ARG A 701 -7.67 -12.73 10.18
C ARG A 701 -8.79 -11.89 10.78
N ILE A 702 -10.04 -12.29 10.49
CA ILE A 702 -11.22 -11.73 11.15
C ILE A 702 -11.36 -12.44 12.51
N LEU A 703 -11.23 -11.71 13.61
CA LEU A 703 -11.32 -12.23 14.98
C LEU A 703 -12.78 -12.51 15.38
N THR A 704 -13.37 -13.53 14.77
CA THR A 704 -14.79 -13.91 15.00
C THR A 704 -15.08 -14.38 16.43
N ASN A 705 -14.07 -14.76 17.20
CA ASN A 705 -14.15 -15.09 18.61
C ASN A 705 -14.44 -13.88 19.52
N LEU A 706 -14.26 -12.65 19.02
CA LEU A 706 -14.63 -11.42 19.73
C LEU A 706 -16.14 -11.15 19.71
N LEU A 707 -16.90 -11.83 18.85
CA LEU A 707 -18.31 -11.54 18.59
C LEU A 707 -19.22 -12.22 19.62
N PRO A 708 -20.45 -11.72 19.87
CA PRO A 708 -21.37 -12.24 20.90
C PRO A 708 -21.65 -13.76 20.86
N ASN A 709 -21.57 -14.37 19.68
CA ASN A 709 -21.80 -15.79 19.47
C ASN A 709 -20.57 -16.44 18.81
N PRO A 710 -19.52 -16.77 19.59
CA PRO A 710 -18.32 -17.41 19.06
C PRO A 710 -18.64 -18.70 18.32
N GLY A 711 -17.96 -18.92 17.20
CA GLY A 711 -18.15 -20.11 16.37
C GLY A 711 -19.38 -20.10 15.46
N GLN A 712 -20.33 -19.17 15.65
CA GLN A 712 -21.47 -18.99 14.74
C GLN A 712 -21.01 -18.58 13.34
N TYR A 713 -20.03 -17.70 13.26
CA TYR A 713 -19.51 -17.17 12.00
C TYR A 713 -18.31 -17.99 11.54
N LYS A 714 -18.39 -18.49 10.30
CA LYS A 714 -17.32 -19.26 9.66
C LYS A 714 -16.83 -18.53 8.42
N VAL A 715 -15.52 -18.55 8.20
CA VAL A 715 -14.88 -17.89 7.07
C VAL A 715 -14.53 -18.97 6.04
N ALA A 716 -15.02 -18.79 4.81
CA ALA A 716 -14.55 -19.50 3.64
C ALA A 716 -13.41 -18.68 3.02
N THR A 717 -12.24 -19.29 2.85
CA THR A 717 -11.09 -18.67 2.18
C THR A 717 -10.89 -19.29 0.80
N ILE A 718 -10.77 -18.46 -0.22
CA ILE A 718 -10.57 -18.88 -1.61
C ILE A 718 -9.34 -18.15 -2.13
N LEU A 719 -8.33 -18.90 -2.57
CA LEU A 719 -7.17 -18.40 -3.30
C LEU A 719 -7.47 -18.51 -4.79
N GLN A 720 -7.26 -17.43 -5.54
CA GLN A 720 -7.54 -17.42 -6.98
C GLN A 720 -6.39 -16.79 -7.77
N ILE A 721 -6.08 -17.38 -8.92
CA ILE A 721 -5.20 -16.83 -9.95
C ILE A 721 -5.93 -16.71 -11.28
N SER A 722 -5.47 -15.79 -12.12
CA SER A 722 -5.98 -15.50 -13.46
C SER A 722 -4.92 -15.87 -14.50
N ASP A 723 -5.34 -16.37 -15.67
CA ASP A 723 -4.56 -16.53 -16.90
C ASP A 723 -3.18 -17.16 -16.63
N TYR A 724 -3.16 -18.34 -16.01
CA TYR A 724 -1.89 -18.91 -15.56
C TYR A 724 -0.93 -19.22 -16.71
N HIS A 725 -1.46 -19.57 -17.89
CA HIS A 725 -0.73 -19.82 -19.13
C HIS A 725 0.52 -20.70 -18.94
N GLY A 726 0.44 -21.71 -18.07
CA GLY A 726 1.55 -22.60 -17.78
C GLY A 726 2.85 -21.87 -17.43
N GLN A 727 2.79 -20.70 -16.79
CA GLN A 727 3.99 -19.95 -16.37
C GLN A 727 4.65 -20.64 -15.17
N LEU A 728 5.37 -21.74 -15.44
CA LEU A 728 5.98 -22.58 -14.40
C LEU A 728 7.14 -21.87 -13.70
N VAL A 729 7.91 -21.08 -14.45
CA VAL A 729 9.09 -20.36 -13.95
C VAL A 729 8.76 -18.92 -13.57
N PRO A 730 9.48 -18.32 -12.59
CA PRO A 730 9.26 -16.93 -12.20
C PRO A 730 9.38 -15.94 -13.37
N MET A 731 8.63 -14.84 -13.26
CA MET A 731 8.81 -13.62 -14.05
C MET A 731 9.57 -12.57 -13.24
N SER A 732 9.59 -11.32 -13.69
CA SER A 732 10.27 -10.20 -13.04
C SER A 732 9.38 -8.96 -13.07
N GLU A 733 9.39 -8.20 -11.99
CA GLU A 733 8.61 -6.97 -11.84
C GLU A 733 9.40 -5.93 -11.02
N THR A 734 9.25 -4.65 -11.35
CA THR A 734 9.73 -3.56 -10.51
C THR A 734 8.98 -3.55 -9.17
N ALA A 735 9.72 -3.49 -8.06
CA ALA A 735 9.09 -3.42 -6.74
C ALA A 735 8.55 -2.01 -6.43
N ASP A 736 9.03 -0.99 -7.15
CA ASP A 736 8.65 0.40 -6.95
C ASP A 736 8.77 1.21 -8.25
N ASN A 737 8.07 2.34 -8.32
CA ASN A 737 7.98 3.21 -9.50
C ASN A 737 8.49 4.64 -9.21
N LEU A 738 9.46 4.79 -8.31
CA LEU A 738 9.87 6.09 -7.76
C LEU A 738 11.07 6.73 -8.47
N ALA A 739 11.92 5.95 -9.12
CA ALA A 739 13.01 6.47 -9.93
C ALA A 739 12.56 6.69 -11.39
N ALA A 740 13.38 7.40 -12.18
CA ALA A 740 13.12 7.61 -13.60
C ALA A 740 12.88 6.26 -14.32
N PRO A 741 11.99 6.19 -15.33
CA PRO A 741 11.76 4.98 -16.12
C PRO A 741 13.09 4.34 -16.56
N GLY A 742 13.23 3.03 -16.37
CA GLY A 742 14.45 2.27 -16.69
C GLY A 742 15.54 2.20 -15.60
N SER A 743 15.35 2.87 -14.45
CA SER A 743 16.31 2.82 -13.33
C SER A 743 15.85 2.05 -12.09
N ASN A 744 14.58 1.63 -12.04
CA ASN A 744 14.05 0.87 -10.90
C ASN A 744 14.52 -0.60 -10.94
N PRO A 745 15.01 -1.16 -9.82
CA PRO A 745 15.38 -2.56 -9.74
C PRO A 745 14.15 -3.45 -9.92
N SER A 746 14.30 -4.51 -10.73
CA SER A 746 13.29 -5.54 -10.91
C SER A 746 13.67 -6.80 -10.14
N TYR A 747 12.66 -7.47 -9.60
CA TYR A 747 12.82 -8.66 -8.76
C TYR A 747 11.96 -9.79 -9.30
N ALA A 748 12.41 -11.03 -9.09
CA ALA A 748 11.68 -12.18 -9.58
C ALA A 748 10.39 -12.44 -8.77
N ILE A 749 9.32 -12.82 -9.47
CA ILE A 749 7.97 -12.92 -8.95
C ILE A 749 7.20 -14.08 -9.62
N GLY A 750 6.33 -14.74 -8.87
CA GLY A 750 5.54 -15.88 -9.37
C GLY A 750 6.38 -17.14 -9.56
N GLY A 751 5.99 -17.96 -10.54
CA GLY A 751 6.54 -19.31 -10.74
C GLY A 751 5.93 -20.33 -9.77
N ALA A 752 5.66 -21.53 -10.26
CA ALA A 752 4.84 -22.53 -9.57
C ALA A 752 5.42 -22.92 -8.20
N ALA A 753 6.73 -23.14 -8.13
CA ALA A 753 7.38 -23.57 -6.91
C ALA A 753 7.28 -22.53 -5.78
N PHE A 754 7.35 -21.23 -6.11
CA PHE A 754 7.21 -20.15 -5.13
C PHE A 754 5.74 -19.86 -4.82
N LEU A 755 4.86 -19.91 -5.83
CA LEU A 755 3.41 -19.77 -5.64
C LEU A 755 2.87 -20.79 -4.64
N GLN A 756 3.33 -22.05 -4.70
CA GLN A 756 2.95 -23.07 -3.74
C GLN A 756 3.32 -22.68 -2.31
N SER A 757 4.54 -22.23 -2.06
CA SER A 757 4.99 -21.77 -0.73
C SER A 757 4.15 -20.60 -0.23
N TRP A 758 3.80 -19.65 -1.11
CA TRP A 758 2.88 -18.57 -0.78
C TRP A 758 1.47 -19.08 -0.44
N PHE A 759 0.91 -19.99 -1.23
CA PHE A 759 -0.39 -20.59 -0.94
C PHE A 759 -0.40 -21.31 0.40
N ASP A 760 0.68 -22.00 0.76
CA ASP A 760 0.77 -22.72 2.03
C ASP A 760 0.73 -21.78 3.23
N VAL A 761 1.37 -20.61 3.16
CA VAL A 761 1.25 -19.56 4.19
C VAL A 761 -0.22 -19.16 4.38
N TYR A 762 -0.92 -18.86 3.29
CA TYR A 762 -2.33 -18.43 3.38
C TYR A 762 -3.29 -19.55 3.77
N ARG A 763 -2.98 -20.81 3.45
CA ARG A 763 -3.72 -21.99 3.92
C ARG A 763 -3.56 -22.20 5.42
N GLN A 764 -2.34 -22.04 5.94
CA GLN A 764 -2.05 -22.15 7.37
C GLN A 764 -2.78 -21.06 8.18
N GLU A 765 -2.88 -19.84 7.63
CA GLU A 765 -3.62 -18.74 8.26
C GLU A 765 -5.16 -18.87 8.19
N ALA A 766 -5.67 -19.85 7.43
CA ALA A 766 -7.10 -20.07 7.20
C ALA A 766 -7.59 -21.44 7.74
N PRO A 767 -7.68 -21.62 9.07
CA PRO A 767 -8.05 -22.91 9.68
C PRO A 767 -9.50 -23.36 9.41
N GLY A 768 -10.33 -22.51 8.79
CA GLY A 768 -11.70 -22.82 8.40
C GLY A 768 -11.84 -23.62 7.10
N GLY A 769 -10.73 -23.89 6.42
CA GLY A 769 -10.68 -24.53 5.11
C GLY A 769 -10.34 -23.52 3.99
N THR A 770 -9.78 -24.03 2.91
CA THR A 770 -9.41 -23.23 1.72
C THR A 770 -9.82 -23.91 0.43
N LEU A 771 -10.14 -23.11 -0.58
CA LEU A 771 -10.18 -23.53 -1.98
C LEU A 771 -9.10 -22.79 -2.77
N THR A 772 -8.53 -23.43 -3.79
CA THR A 772 -7.62 -22.80 -4.74
C THR A 772 -8.22 -22.94 -6.14
N LEU A 773 -8.44 -21.82 -6.84
CA LEU A 773 -9.17 -21.76 -8.10
C LEU A 773 -8.34 -21.09 -9.19
N ALA A 774 -8.53 -21.52 -10.44
CA ALA A 774 -8.14 -20.77 -11.63
C ALA A 774 -9.40 -20.39 -12.44
N GLY A 775 -9.34 -19.27 -13.17
CA GLY A 775 -10.45 -18.73 -13.95
C GLY A 775 -10.59 -19.30 -15.37
N GLY A 776 -9.65 -20.15 -15.80
CA GLY A 776 -9.48 -20.59 -17.18
C GLY A 776 -8.10 -20.20 -17.71
N ASP A 777 -7.77 -20.62 -18.92
CA ASP A 777 -6.49 -20.35 -19.58
C ASP A 777 -5.26 -20.69 -18.70
N SER A 778 -5.41 -21.73 -17.88
CA SER A 778 -4.28 -22.30 -17.17
C SER A 778 -3.25 -22.92 -18.13
N VAL A 779 -3.72 -23.35 -19.30
CA VAL A 779 -2.97 -23.95 -20.42
C VAL A 779 -3.24 -23.17 -21.71
N GLY A 780 -2.54 -23.49 -22.79
CA GLY A 780 -2.55 -22.73 -24.03
C GLY A 780 -1.89 -21.35 -23.91
N ALA A 781 -1.43 -20.81 -25.04
CA ALA A 781 -0.51 -19.67 -25.11
C ALA A 781 0.68 -19.71 -24.11
N THR A 782 1.14 -20.91 -23.75
CA THR A 782 2.10 -21.13 -22.66
C THR A 782 3.55 -20.95 -23.10
N PRO A 783 4.49 -20.68 -22.17
CA PRO A 783 5.90 -20.68 -22.47
C PRO A 783 6.39 -22.03 -22.99
N PRO A 784 7.51 -22.07 -23.73
CA PRO A 784 8.03 -23.30 -24.33
C PRO A 784 8.22 -24.48 -23.35
N ILE A 785 8.53 -24.21 -22.08
CA ILE A 785 8.69 -25.25 -21.05
C ILE A 785 7.39 -26.06 -20.81
N SER A 786 6.23 -25.46 -21.10
CA SER A 786 4.91 -26.07 -20.97
C SER A 786 4.39 -26.54 -22.34
N ALA A 787 4.42 -25.66 -23.34
CA ALA A 787 3.88 -25.94 -24.68
C ALA A 787 4.57 -27.14 -25.36
N PHE A 788 5.88 -27.31 -25.19
CA PHE A 788 6.63 -28.40 -25.83
C PHE A 788 6.18 -29.78 -25.37
N PHE A 789 5.65 -29.88 -24.14
CA PHE A 789 5.09 -31.10 -23.58
C PHE A 789 3.56 -31.13 -23.64
N GLY A 790 2.95 -30.31 -24.51
CA GLY A 790 1.50 -30.24 -24.69
C GLY A 790 0.75 -29.83 -23.42
N ASP A 791 1.35 -28.97 -22.59
CA ASP A 791 0.78 -28.49 -21.32
C ASP A 791 0.50 -29.57 -20.24
N VAL A 792 0.91 -30.82 -20.46
CA VAL A 792 0.87 -31.90 -19.46
C VAL A 792 1.54 -31.47 -18.14
N PRO A 793 2.75 -30.88 -18.14
CA PRO A 793 3.40 -30.47 -16.89
C PRO A 793 2.63 -29.41 -16.12
N THR A 794 1.88 -28.54 -16.82
CA THR A 794 1.05 -27.52 -16.19
C THR A 794 -0.04 -28.15 -15.34
N ILE A 795 -0.78 -29.13 -15.88
CA ILE A 795 -1.83 -29.83 -15.13
C ILE A 795 -1.24 -30.62 -13.95
N GLU A 796 -0.12 -31.32 -14.17
CA GLU A 796 0.58 -32.05 -13.11
C GLU A 796 1.03 -31.15 -11.96
N ILE A 797 1.61 -29.99 -12.27
CA ILE A 797 2.07 -29.04 -11.25
C ILE A 797 0.88 -28.34 -10.56
N MET A 798 -0.21 -28.04 -11.27
CA MET A 798 -1.44 -27.54 -10.62
C MET A 798 -2.05 -28.57 -9.65
N ASN A 799 -1.94 -29.87 -9.95
CA ASN A 799 -2.31 -30.91 -8.98
C ASN A 799 -1.44 -30.85 -7.73
N MET A 800 -0.12 -30.68 -7.90
CA MET A 800 0.83 -30.55 -6.78
C MET A 800 0.52 -29.30 -5.95
N MET A 801 0.13 -28.20 -6.60
CA MET A 801 -0.29 -26.96 -5.94
C MET A 801 -1.67 -27.05 -5.28
N GLY A 802 -2.40 -28.17 -5.38
CA GLY A 802 -3.67 -28.36 -4.69
C GLY A 802 -4.83 -27.51 -5.24
N PHE A 803 -4.87 -27.28 -6.56
CA PHE A 803 -6.04 -26.66 -7.21
C PHE A 803 -7.31 -27.50 -6.99
N THR A 804 -8.42 -26.81 -6.76
CA THR A 804 -9.73 -27.42 -6.42
C THR A 804 -10.75 -27.34 -7.55
N SER A 805 -10.56 -26.41 -8.49
CA SER A 805 -11.21 -26.37 -9.79
C SER A 805 -10.48 -25.42 -10.73
N ASP A 806 -10.70 -25.59 -12.02
CA ASP A 806 -10.25 -24.66 -13.07
C ASP A 806 -11.43 -24.30 -13.98
N GLY A 807 -11.53 -23.03 -14.35
CA GLY A 807 -12.44 -22.58 -15.39
C GLY A 807 -12.04 -23.10 -16.77
N LEU A 808 -12.89 -22.87 -17.77
CA LEU A 808 -12.53 -23.08 -19.17
C LEU A 808 -12.54 -21.73 -19.87
N GLY A 809 -11.36 -21.26 -20.23
CA GLY A 809 -11.18 -20.11 -21.13
C GLY A 809 -10.92 -20.56 -22.56
N ASN A 810 -10.58 -19.60 -23.41
CA ASN A 810 -10.30 -19.86 -24.82
C ASN A 810 -9.06 -20.74 -25.02
N HIS A 811 -7.95 -20.45 -24.34
CA HIS A 811 -6.68 -21.13 -24.57
C HIS A 811 -6.68 -22.60 -24.12
N ASN A 812 -7.65 -23.03 -23.31
CA ASN A 812 -7.92 -24.46 -23.07
C ASN A 812 -8.22 -25.25 -24.36
N PHE A 813 -8.63 -24.58 -25.45
CA PHE A 813 -9.00 -25.19 -26.73
C PHE A 813 -7.99 -24.93 -27.85
N ASP A 814 -6.80 -24.40 -27.55
CA ASP A 814 -5.75 -24.14 -28.56
C ASP A 814 -5.37 -25.40 -29.35
N ALA A 815 -5.25 -26.55 -28.66
CA ALA A 815 -4.98 -27.85 -29.28
C ALA A 815 -6.27 -28.62 -29.70
N GLY A 816 -7.43 -27.97 -29.62
CA GLY A 816 -8.74 -28.54 -29.92
C GLY A 816 -9.38 -29.31 -28.76
N GLN A 817 -10.72 -29.34 -28.73
CA GLN A 817 -11.50 -29.95 -27.64
C GLN A 817 -11.20 -31.45 -27.44
N THR A 818 -10.83 -32.17 -28.51
CA THR A 818 -10.47 -33.59 -28.41
C THR A 818 -9.21 -33.78 -27.56
N TYR A 819 -8.20 -32.93 -27.74
CA TYR A 819 -6.97 -32.99 -26.96
C TYR A 819 -7.25 -32.65 -25.49
N LEU A 820 -7.96 -31.55 -25.23
CA LEU A 820 -8.38 -31.16 -23.88
C LEU A 820 -9.09 -32.33 -23.16
N ARG A 821 -10.11 -32.92 -23.79
CA ARG A 821 -10.94 -33.98 -23.17
C ARG A 821 -10.22 -35.30 -22.99
N SER A 822 -9.35 -35.68 -23.92
CA SER A 822 -8.71 -37.01 -23.92
C SER A 822 -7.32 -37.03 -23.26
N GLN A 823 -6.62 -35.89 -23.20
CA GLN A 823 -5.26 -35.80 -22.68
C GLN A 823 -5.18 -34.97 -21.40
N LEU A 824 -5.71 -33.74 -21.39
CA LEU A 824 -5.51 -32.82 -20.26
C LEU A 824 -6.49 -33.04 -19.10
N ILE A 825 -7.80 -33.08 -19.37
CA ILE A 825 -8.83 -33.29 -18.34
C ILE A 825 -8.57 -34.57 -17.51
N PRO A 826 -8.20 -35.71 -18.11
CA PRO A 826 -7.93 -36.93 -17.35
C PRO A 826 -6.74 -36.85 -16.39
N LEU A 827 -5.82 -35.90 -16.57
CA LEU A 827 -4.67 -35.69 -15.69
C LEU A 827 -5.02 -34.86 -14.45
N ALA A 828 -6.09 -34.08 -14.48
CA ALA A 828 -6.44 -33.16 -13.40
C ALA A 828 -7.11 -33.91 -12.22
N ASN A 829 -6.63 -33.64 -11.00
CA ASN A 829 -7.26 -34.09 -9.76
C ASN A 829 -8.44 -33.20 -9.33
N TYR A 830 -8.74 -32.18 -10.13
CA TYR A 830 -9.80 -31.22 -9.95
C TYR A 830 -10.70 -31.18 -11.19
N PRO A 831 -11.98 -30.81 -11.04
CA PRO A 831 -12.88 -30.64 -12.16
C PRO A 831 -12.60 -29.34 -12.93
N PHE A 832 -12.65 -29.43 -14.25
CA PHE A 832 -12.89 -28.28 -15.11
C PHE A 832 -14.36 -27.87 -15.03
N ILE A 833 -14.63 -26.56 -15.05
CA ILE A 833 -15.98 -26.02 -14.91
C ILE A 833 -16.35 -24.97 -15.96
N SER A 834 -17.54 -25.12 -16.56
CA SER A 834 -18.21 -24.11 -17.38
C SER A 834 -19.70 -24.44 -17.54
N ALA A 835 -20.57 -23.51 -17.16
CA ALA A 835 -22.02 -23.65 -17.25
C ALA A 835 -22.57 -23.24 -18.62
N ASN A 836 -21.90 -22.32 -19.32
CA ASN A 836 -22.35 -21.79 -20.60
C ASN A 836 -21.67 -22.43 -21.82
N LEU A 837 -20.69 -23.32 -21.62
CA LEU A 837 -20.14 -24.16 -22.69
C LEU A 837 -20.91 -25.50 -22.77
N ILE A 838 -21.69 -25.68 -23.83
CA ILE A 838 -22.63 -26.80 -23.97
C ILE A 838 -22.47 -27.55 -25.29
N ASP A 839 -22.97 -28.79 -25.30
CA ASP A 839 -23.25 -29.52 -26.54
C ASP A 839 -24.62 -29.06 -27.09
N PRO A 840 -24.68 -28.42 -28.27
CA PRO A 840 -25.94 -27.94 -28.85
C PRO A 840 -26.91 -29.08 -29.18
N ALA A 841 -26.43 -30.30 -29.41
CA ALA A 841 -27.30 -31.45 -29.69
C ALA A 841 -28.12 -31.88 -28.47
N THR A 842 -27.60 -31.64 -27.26
CA THR A 842 -28.26 -32.04 -26.00
C THR A 842 -28.75 -30.87 -25.17
N GLY A 843 -28.25 -29.65 -25.42
CA GLY A 843 -28.50 -28.46 -24.62
C GLY A 843 -27.86 -28.53 -23.22
N LYS A 844 -26.85 -29.38 -23.02
CA LYS A 844 -26.24 -29.66 -21.71
C LYS A 844 -24.72 -29.51 -21.73
N THR A 845 -24.15 -29.27 -20.57
CA THR A 845 -22.70 -29.39 -20.33
C THR A 845 -22.23 -30.81 -20.67
N PRO A 846 -21.16 -30.96 -21.48
CA PRO A 846 -20.50 -32.23 -21.75
C PRO A 846 -20.05 -32.97 -20.49
N ALA A 847 -19.86 -34.28 -20.59
CA ALA A 847 -19.61 -35.13 -19.41
C ALA A 847 -18.20 -34.94 -18.81
N GLU A 848 -17.25 -34.44 -19.59
CA GLU A 848 -15.85 -34.27 -19.20
C GLU A 848 -15.61 -33.04 -18.31
N TRP A 849 -16.49 -32.03 -18.36
CA TRP A 849 -16.47 -30.90 -17.41
C TRP A 849 -17.83 -30.72 -16.73
N LYS A 850 -17.92 -29.80 -15.78
CA LYS A 850 -19.14 -29.60 -14.97
C LYS A 850 -19.65 -28.16 -15.06
N PRO A 851 -20.97 -27.91 -14.93
CA PRO A 851 -21.45 -26.54 -14.80
C PRO A 851 -21.05 -25.92 -13.45
N SER A 852 -20.92 -26.75 -12.41
CA SER A 852 -20.57 -26.33 -11.06
C SER A 852 -20.00 -27.47 -10.21
N VAL A 853 -19.41 -27.09 -9.07
CA VAL A 853 -18.94 -28.00 -8.02
C VAL A 853 -19.48 -27.52 -6.69
N VAL A 854 -19.93 -28.45 -5.84
CA VAL A 854 -20.41 -28.16 -4.49
C VAL A 854 -19.42 -28.70 -3.47
N PHE A 855 -18.90 -27.81 -2.64
CA PHE A 855 -18.02 -28.12 -1.51
C PHE A 855 -18.87 -28.16 -0.23
N ASP A 856 -19.21 -29.37 0.22
CA ASP A 856 -20.12 -29.58 1.35
C ASP A 856 -19.43 -30.05 2.64
N ASN A 857 -18.18 -30.48 2.56
CA ASN A 857 -17.37 -30.93 3.70
C ASN A 857 -16.09 -30.10 3.90
N THR A 858 -15.76 -29.20 2.97
CA THR A 858 -14.58 -28.32 3.08
C THR A 858 -14.74 -27.27 4.18
N PHE A 859 -15.96 -26.73 4.31
CA PHE A 859 -16.27 -25.68 5.28
C PHE A 859 -17.28 -26.18 6.31
N PRO A 860 -16.91 -26.30 7.59
CA PRO A 860 -17.83 -26.78 8.61
C PRO A 860 -19.08 -25.90 8.73
N GLY A 861 -20.26 -26.51 8.58
CA GLY A 861 -21.56 -25.88 8.86
C GLY A 861 -22.27 -25.22 7.66
N PHE A 862 -21.63 -25.12 6.49
CA PHE A 862 -22.28 -24.60 5.28
C PHE A 862 -21.70 -25.19 4.00
N LYS A 863 -22.46 -25.07 2.90
CA LYS A 863 -22.08 -25.56 1.57
C LYS A 863 -21.81 -24.38 0.63
N LEU A 864 -20.63 -24.37 0.01
CA LEU A 864 -20.24 -23.39 -1.00
C LEU A 864 -20.28 -24.05 -2.38
N ALA A 865 -20.91 -23.41 -3.36
CA ALA A 865 -20.82 -23.83 -4.74
C ALA A 865 -19.98 -22.87 -5.57
N ILE A 866 -19.23 -23.44 -6.51
CA ILE A 866 -18.48 -22.73 -7.53
C ILE A 866 -19.13 -23.04 -8.88
N ILE A 867 -19.59 -22.02 -9.59
CA ILE A 867 -20.19 -22.13 -10.93
C ILE A 867 -19.16 -21.63 -11.95
N GLY A 868 -18.88 -22.42 -12.98
CA GLY A 868 -17.95 -22.06 -14.04
C GLY A 868 -18.62 -21.23 -15.15
N PHE A 869 -17.86 -20.38 -15.84
CA PHE A 869 -18.29 -19.77 -17.11
C PHE A 869 -17.09 -19.50 -18.04
N SER A 870 -17.35 -19.37 -19.34
CA SER A 870 -16.38 -19.13 -20.41
C SER A 870 -16.71 -17.85 -21.16
N ASN A 871 -15.69 -17.15 -21.69
CA ASN A 871 -15.84 -15.91 -22.45
C ASN A 871 -16.72 -16.07 -23.69
N SER A 872 -17.52 -15.04 -23.97
CA SER A 872 -18.41 -15.00 -25.14
C SER A 872 -17.68 -14.93 -26.49
N ASP A 873 -16.45 -14.44 -26.52
CA ASP A 873 -15.64 -14.26 -27.73
C ASP A 873 -14.69 -15.44 -28.02
N LEU A 874 -14.75 -16.50 -27.22
CA LEU A 874 -13.89 -17.69 -27.30
C LEU A 874 -13.69 -18.22 -28.72
N THR A 875 -14.77 -18.34 -29.50
CA THR A 875 -14.72 -18.89 -30.87
C THR A 875 -13.92 -18.03 -31.85
N THR A 876 -13.65 -16.77 -31.50
CA THR A 876 -12.86 -15.84 -32.33
C THR A 876 -11.38 -15.84 -31.98
N LEU A 877 -11.01 -16.46 -30.85
CA LEU A 877 -9.66 -16.41 -30.26
C LEU A 877 -8.88 -17.73 -30.39
N ILE A 878 -9.53 -18.79 -30.87
CA ILE A 878 -8.91 -20.09 -31.14
C ILE A 878 -9.02 -20.44 -32.62
N PHE A 879 -8.26 -21.45 -33.05
CA PHE A 879 -8.36 -21.93 -34.43
C PHE A 879 -9.80 -22.39 -34.75
N PRO A 880 -10.42 -21.92 -35.85
CA PRO A 880 -11.79 -22.28 -36.20
C PRO A 880 -11.99 -23.81 -36.28
N GLY A 881 -13.06 -24.30 -35.65
CA GLY A 881 -13.37 -25.73 -35.54
C GLY A 881 -12.75 -26.43 -34.31
N ASN A 882 -11.80 -25.81 -33.60
CA ASN A 882 -11.24 -26.40 -32.38
C ASN A 882 -12.26 -26.58 -31.24
N LEU A 883 -13.35 -25.80 -31.25
CA LEU A 883 -14.45 -25.97 -30.30
C LEU A 883 -15.46 -27.03 -30.72
N ASP A 884 -15.51 -27.41 -32.00
CA ASP A 884 -16.60 -28.21 -32.55
C ASP A 884 -16.71 -29.57 -31.81
N PRO A 885 -17.94 -30.02 -31.48
CA PRO A 885 -19.24 -29.43 -31.82
C PRO A 885 -19.81 -28.46 -30.77
N PHE A 886 -19.03 -28.04 -29.78
CA PHE A 886 -19.53 -27.29 -28.62
C PHE A 886 -19.77 -25.81 -28.95
N VAL A 887 -20.66 -25.18 -28.18
CA VAL A 887 -21.01 -23.76 -28.35
C VAL A 887 -20.99 -23.04 -27.02
N VAL A 888 -20.59 -21.76 -27.07
CA VAL A 888 -20.69 -20.84 -25.93
C VAL A 888 -22.04 -20.14 -25.97
N THR A 889 -22.79 -20.26 -24.88
CA THR A 889 -24.07 -19.57 -24.66
C THR A 889 -23.91 -18.38 -23.72
N ASP A 890 -24.97 -17.60 -23.53
CA ASP A 890 -24.97 -16.46 -22.61
C ASP A 890 -24.60 -16.88 -21.17
N ALA A 891 -23.50 -16.32 -20.66
CA ALA A 891 -22.96 -16.66 -19.33
C ALA A 891 -23.95 -16.30 -18.21
N GLN A 892 -24.60 -15.14 -18.30
CA GLN A 892 -25.55 -14.68 -17.30
C GLN A 892 -26.72 -15.67 -17.14
N ALA A 893 -27.38 -16.05 -18.24
CA ALA A 893 -28.50 -16.98 -18.22
C ALA A 893 -28.10 -18.37 -17.70
N ALA A 894 -26.93 -18.86 -18.12
CA ALA A 894 -26.40 -20.15 -17.66
C ALA A 894 -26.11 -20.16 -16.15
N ILE A 895 -25.44 -19.12 -15.64
CA ILE A 895 -25.14 -18.97 -14.21
C ILE A 895 -26.44 -18.87 -13.41
N GLN A 896 -27.42 -18.08 -13.87
CA GLN A 896 -28.71 -17.93 -13.19
C GLN A 896 -29.49 -19.26 -13.11
N ALA A 897 -29.51 -20.03 -14.21
CA ALA A 897 -30.16 -21.33 -14.25
C ALA A 897 -29.49 -22.32 -13.28
N GLU A 898 -28.15 -22.36 -13.28
CA GLU A 898 -27.39 -23.27 -12.43
C GLU A 898 -27.46 -22.89 -10.94
N ALA A 899 -27.34 -21.59 -10.62
CA ALA A 899 -27.54 -21.09 -9.27
C ALA A 899 -28.93 -21.41 -8.72
N SER A 900 -29.97 -21.29 -9.57
CA SER A 900 -31.35 -21.68 -9.21
C SER A 900 -31.46 -23.18 -8.93
N ARG A 901 -30.82 -24.03 -9.76
CA ARG A 901 -30.76 -25.49 -9.55
C ARG A 901 -30.07 -25.84 -8.23
N LEU A 902 -28.96 -25.18 -7.93
CA LEU A 902 -28.18 -25.38 -6.70
C LEU A 902 -28.90 -24.87 -5.45
N ARG A 903 -29.60 -23.73 -5.51
CA ARG A 903 -30.38 -23.23 -4.37
C ARG A 903 -31.68 -24.00 -4.15
N SER A 904 -32.20 -24.68 -5.17
CA SER A 904 -33.42 -25.50 -5.03
C SER A 904 -33.30 -26.51 -3.88
N LYS A 905 -34.33 -26.57 -3.03
CA LYS A 905 -34.35 -27.43 -1.82
C LYS A 905 -33.23 -27.15 -0.79
N GLY A 906 -32.62 -25.95 -0.81
CA GLY A 906 -31.65 -25.50 0.18
C GLY A 906 -30.29 -26.22 0.12
N LYS A 907 -29.85 -26.64 -1.08
CA LYS A 907 -28.64 -27.46 -1.22
C LYS A 907 -27.33 -26.68 -1.10
N VAL A 908 -27.32 -25.35 -1.23
CA VAL A 908 -26.11 -24.51 -1.09
C VAL A 908 -26.42 -23.21 -0.34
N ASN A 909 -25.41 -22.65 0.33
CA ASN A 909 -25.52 -21.48 1.21
C ASN A 909 -24.80 -20.26 0.67
N ALA A 910 -23.73 -20.48 -0.09
CA ALA A 910 -22.95 -19.47 -0.78
C ALA A 910 -22.69 -19.93 -2.22
N ILE A 911 -22.58 -18.99 -3.16
CA ILE A 911 -22.25 -19.26 -4.56
C ILE A 911 -21.21 -18.26 -5.05
N ILE A 912 -20.13 -18.75 -5.65
CA ILE A 912 -19.18 -17.95 -6.41
C ILE A 912 -19.30 -18.37 -7.88
N ALA A 913 -19.40 -17.39 -8.78
CA ALA A 913 -19.14 -17.63 -10.20
C ALA A 913 -17.65 -17.36 -10.46
N VAL A 914 -16.96 -18.27 -11.14
CA VAL A 914 -15.56 -18.11 -11.56
C VAL A 914 -15.45 -18.52 -13.01
N GLY A 915 -14.71 -17.76 -13.79
CA GLY A 915 -14.64 -18.04 -15.22
C GLY A 915 -13.90 -16.98 -15.98
N HIS A 916 -13.91 -17.16 -17.28
CA HIS A 916 -12.94 -16.54 -18.15
C HIS A 916 -13.53 -15.31 -18.85
N GLU A 917 -13.85 -14.26 -18.11
CA GLU A 917 -14.31 -12.97 -18.65
C GLU A 917 -13.73 -11.85 -17.80
N GLY A 918 -13.40 -10.71 -18.41
CA GLY A 918 -12.53 -9.72 -17.78
C GLY A 918 -13.02 -8.28 -17.80
N ALA A 919 -12.38 -7.43 -17.01
CA ALA A 919 -12.52 -5.97 -17.05
C ALA A 919 -11.59 -5.39 -18.13
N THR A 920 -12.10 -4.49 -18.96
CA THR A 920 -11.35 -3.97 -20.11
C THR A 920 -10.87 -2.53 -19.92
N ALA A 921 -11.38 -1.82 -18.90
CA ALA A 921 -11.04 -0.44 -18.60
C ALA A 921 -11.42 -0.06 -17.15
N GLY A 922 -11.11 1.18 -16.78
CA GLY A 922 -11.43 1.75 -15.47
C GLY A 922 -10.24 1.73 -14.52
N THR A 923 -10.51 1.80 -13.22
CA THR A 923 -9.48 1.75 -12.17
C THR A 923 -9.61 0.47 -11.35
N PHE A 924 -8.62 0.18 -10.52
CA PHE A 924 -8.63 -0.95 -9.59
C PHE A 924 -9.94 -1.07 -8.78
N ASN A 925 -10.54 0.07 -8.39
CA ASN A 925 -11.73 0.15 -7.54
C ASN A 925 -13.02 0.50 -8.29
N SER A 926 -12.91 0.97 -9.52
CA SER A 926 -14.04 1.33 -10.38
C SER A 926 -13.81 0.78 -11.79
N PRO A 927 -13.79 -0.55 -11.94
CA PRO A 927 -13.58 -1.20 -13.23
C PRO A 927 -14.83 -1.10 -14.10
N THR A 928 -14.64 -1.27 -15.40
CA THR A 928 -15.69 -1.44 -16.41
C THR A 928 -15.32 -2.57 -17.37
N GLY A 929 -16.30 -3.23 -17.96
CA GLY A 929 -16.07 -4.27 -18.96
C GLY A 929 -17.10 -5.39 -18.90
N PRO A 930 -16.93 -6.43 -19.72
CA PRO A 930 -17.83 -7.58 -19.77
C PRO A 930 -18.01 -8.29 -18.41
N LEU A 931 -16.93 -8.56 -17.67
CA LEU A 931 -16.98 -9.11 -16.30
C LEU A 931 -17.85 -8.28 -15.35
N ILE A 932 -17.71 -6.96 -15.45
CA ILE A 932 -18.42 -6.02 -14.58
C ILE A 932 -19.91 -6.01 -14.92
N SER A 933 -20.23 -6.04 -16.21
CA SER A 933 -21.61 -6.14 -16.71
C SER A 933 -22.25 -7.45 -16.27
N LEU A 934 -21.52 -8.57 -16.33
CA LEU A 934 -21.98 -9.85 -15.82
C LEU A 934 -22.27 -9.79 -14.32
N ALA A 935 -21.35 -9.25 -13.52
CA ALA A 935 -21.52 -9.13 -12.08
C ALA A 935 -22.69 -8.22 -11.67
N ASP A 936 -22.88 -7.10 -12.37
CA ASP A 936 -23.99 -6.17 -12.13
C ASP A 936 -25.37 -6.82 -12.39
N ASN A 937 -25.44 -7.81 -13.29
CA ASN A 937 -26.66 -8.56 -13.61
C ASN A 937 -26.86 -9.85 -12.77
N LEU A 938 -25.91 -10.22 -11.91
CA LEU A 938 -25.99 -11.39 -11.03
C LEU A 938 -26.31 -11.07 -9.56
N GLY A 939 -26.81 -9.86 -9.30
CA GLY A 939 -27.27 -9.42 -7.98
C GLY A 939 -28.30 -10.37 -7.37
N GLY A 940 -28.03 -10.84 -6.14
CA GLY A 940 -28.89 -11.79 -5.44
C GLY A 940 -28.83 -13.23 -5.97
N VAL A 941 -28.11 -13.49 -7.06
CA VAL A 941 -27.91 -14.83 -7.65
C VAL A 941 -26.65 -15.47 -7.09
N VAL A 942 -25.53 -14.73 -7.09
CA VAL A 942 -24.22 -15.15 -6.58
C VAL A 942 -23.70 -14.17 -5.54
N ASP A 943 -22.70 -14.60 -4.77
CA ASP A 943 -22.04 -13.79 -3.75
C ASP A 943 -20.81 -13.07 -4.29
N ALA A 944 -20.09 -13.69 -5.22
CA ALA A 944 -18.94 -13.11 -5.92
C ALA A 944 -18.84 -13.61 -7.36
N VAL A 945 -18.22 -12.81 -8.22
CA VAL A 945 -17.81 -13.16 -9.59
C VAL A 945 -16.30 -12.94 -9.69
N LEU A 946 -15.57 -14.01 -9.99
CA LEU A 946 -14.12 -14.00 -10.16
C LEU A 946 -13.83 -14.14 -11.66
N GLY A 947 -13.21 -13.11 -12.23
CA GLY A 947 -12.90 -13.03 -13.65
C GLY A 947 -11.46 -13.35 -14.00
N ASP A 948 -11.18 -13.22 -15.29
CA ASP A 948 -9.91 -13.60 -15.93
C ASP A 948 -9.78 -12.89 -17.30
N HIS A 949 -8.96 -13.41 -18.22
CA HIS A 949 -8.93 -13.12 -19.66
C HIS A 949 -8.19 -11.85 -20.09
N THR A 950 -8.27 -10.77 -19.29
CA THR A 950 -7.85 -9.43 -19.74
C THR A 950 -6.57 -8.91 -19.11
N ASP A 951 -5.87 -9.69 -18.28
CA ASP A 951 -4.71 -9.26 -17.48
C ASP A 951 -5.00 -7.97 -16.68
N PHE A 952 -6.25 -7.80 -16.22
CA PHE A 952 -6.66 -6.64 -15.44
C PHE A 952 -6.62 -6.95 -13.95
N GLN A 953 -6.38 -5.94 -13.12
CA GLN A 953 -6.42 -6.10 -11.68
C GLN A 953 -7.58 -5.28 -11.11
N THR A 954 -8.49 -5.93 -10.38
CA THR A 954 -9.57 -5.22 -9.70
C THR A 954 -10.10 -5.98 -8.49
N ILE A 955 -10.49 -5.24 -7.45
CA ILE A 955 -11.33 -5.72 -6.36
C ILE A 955 -12.42 -4.67 -6.12
N SER A 956 -13.67 -5.01 -6.41
CA SER A 956 -14.79 -4.06 -6.34
C SER A 956 -16.05 -4.69 -5.77
N ALA A 957 -16.62 -4.08 -4.73
CA ALA A 957 -17.95 -4.43 -4.23
C ALA A 957 -18.99 -3.64 -5.03
N ARG A 958 -19.86 -4.35 -5.74
CA ARG A 958 -20.89 -3.76 -6.61
C ARG A 958 -22.10 -3.31 -5.79
N SER A 959 -22.84 -2.33 -6.32
CA SER A 959 -24.03 -1.77 -5.67
C SER A 959 -25.15 -2.80 -5.45
N ASN A 960 -25.20 -3.86 -6.27
CA ASN A 960 -26.11 -4.99 -6.13
C ASN A 960 -25.67 -6.02 -5.08
N GLY A 961 -24.54 -5.76 -4.40
CA GLY A 961 -23.96 -6.59 -3.35
C GLY A 961 -22.98 -7.66 -3.83
N VAL A 962 -22.75 -7.87 -5.13
CA VAL A 962 -21.77 -8.85 -5.64
C VAL A 962 -20.34 -8.34 -5.45
N LEU A 963 -19.41 -9.21 -5.04
CA LEU A 963 -17.97 -8.90 -5.05
C LEU A 963 -17.36 -9.32 -6.38
N VAL A 964 -16.60 -8.44 -7.02
CA VAL A 964 -15.87 -8.73 -8.26
C VAL A 964 -14.38 -8.71 -8.01
N VAL A 965 -13.67 -9.69 -8.55
CA VAL A 965 -12.21 -9.82 -8.46
C VAL A 965 -11.64 -10.28 -9.81
N GLU A 966 -10.53 -9.68 -10.22
CA GLU A 966 -9.67 -10.15 -11.32
C GLU A 966 -8.21 -9.87 -10.94
N ASN A 967 -7.30 -10.73 -11.37
CA ASN A 967 -5.87 -10.61 -11.12
C ASN A 967 -5.08 -10.43 -12.42
N ARG A 968 -3.88 -9.86 -12.27
CA ARG A 968 -2.85 -9.95 -13.31
C ARG A 968 -2.52 -11.41 -13.61
N SER A 969 -2.20 -11.71 -14.86
CA SER A 969 -1.98 -13.04 -15.41
C SER A 969 -0.69 -13.71 -14.92
N LYS A 970 -0.47 -14.97 -15.31
CA LYS A 970 0.80 -15.72 -15.16
C LYS A 970 1.23 -15.98 -13.73
N GLY A 971 0.30 -15.86 -12.78
CA GLY A 971 0.56 -16.09 -11.36
C GLY A 971 1.51 -15.08 -10.72
N ILE A 972 1.71 -13.90 -11.31
CA ILE A 972 2.46 -12.80 -10.66
C ILE A 972 1.60 -12.09 -9.60
N ARG A 973 0.32 -12.43 -9.53
CA ARG A 973 -0.64 -12.03 -8.50
C ARG A 973 -1.50 -13.23 -8.13
N PHE A 974 -1.96 -13.24 -6.89
CA PHE A 974 -3.11 -14.03 -6.50
C PHE A 974 -3.98 -13.21 -5.56
N SER A 975 -5.28 -13.51 -5.54
CA SER A 975 -6.23 -12.92 -4.61
C SER A 975 -6.68 -13.93 -3.58
N ARG A 976 -6.95 -13.45 -2.37
CA ARG A 976 -7.64 -14.19 -1.32
C ARG A 976 -9.02 -13.58 -1.11
N ILE A 977 -10.05 -14.36 -1.43
CA ILE A 977 -11.45 -14.00 -1.22
C ILE A 977 -11.93 -14.64 0.08
N ARG A 978 -12.62 -13.85 0.91
CA ARG A 978 -13.18 -14.29 2.19
C ARG A 978 -14.68 -14.08 2.21
N LEU A 979 -15.43 -15.16 2.39
CA LEU A 979 -16.87 -15.13 2.64
C LEU A 979 -17.13 -15.50 4.10
N VAL A 980 -17.79 -14.63 4.86
CA VAL A 980 -18.23 -14.96 6.21
C VAL A 980 -19.68 -15.41 6.16
N VAL A 981 -19.91 -16.64 6.59
CA VAL A 981 -21.22 -17.28 6.64
C VAL A 981 -21.67 -17.38 8.09
N ASP A 982 -22.90 -16.95 8.34
CA ASP A 982 -23.60 -17.25 9.58
C ASP A 982 -24.16 -18.67 9.49
N THR A 983 -23.64 -19.59 10.32
CA THR A 983 -24.03 -21.01 10.29
C THR A 983 -25.45 -21.27 10.82
N ASN A 984 -26.04 -20.34 11.57
CA ASN A 984 -27.42 -20.45 12.05
C ASN A 984 -28.43 -20.13 10.94
N THR A 985 -28.21 -19.02 10.24
CA THR A 985 -29.08 -18.56 9.15
C THR A 985 -28.71 -19.17 7.80
N LYS A 986 -27.48 -19.71 7.71
CA LYS A 986 -26.86 -20.27 6.51
C LYS A 986 -26.80 -19.28 5.34
N THR A 987 -26.48 -18.02 5.65
CA THR A 987 -26.34 -16.94 4.67
C THR A 987 -24.96 -16.31 4.73
N VAL A 988 -24.44 -15.89 3.57
CA VAL A 988 -23.27 -15.00 3.51
C VAL A 988 -23.67 -13.64 4.06
N ILE A 989 -22.95 -13.19 5.09
CA ILE A 989 -23.22 -11.91 5.76
C ILE A 989 -22.13 -10.87 5.46
N TYR A 990 -20.94 -11.32 5.06
CA TYR A 990 -19.82 -10.45 4.73
C TYR A 990 -18.96 -11.07 3.64
N LYS A 991 -18.38 -10.23 2.80
CA LYS A 991 -17.51 -10.60 1.70
C LYS A 991 -16.39 -9.56 1.59
N THR A 992 -15.17 -10.02 1.37
CA THR A 992 -14.02 -9.15 1.10
C THR A 992 -13.01 -9.91 0.27
N ALA A 993 -12.10 -9.19 -0.38
CA ALA A 993 -10.92 -9.78 -1.02
C ALA A 993 -9.70 -8.89 -0.80
N ASP A 994 -8.54 -9.53 -0.84
CA ASP A 994 -7.21 -8.93 -0.78
C ASP A 994 -6.31 -9.60 -1.84
N TRP A 995 -5.26 -8.91 -2.29
CA TRP A 995 -4.32 -9.42 -3.31
C TRP A 995 -2.87 -9.30 -2.86
N HIS A 996 -2.03 -10.21 -3.38
CA HIS A 996 -0.65 -10.36 -2.92
C HIS A 996 0.33 -10.56 -4.07
N LYS A 997 1.59 -10.18 -3.83
CA LYS A 997 2.72 -10.35 -4.76
C LYS A 997 3.58 -11.53 -4.30
N PRO A 998 3.58 -12.67 -5.04
CA PRO A 998 4.38 -13.83 -4.69
C PRO A 998 5.85 -13.61 -5.08
N TRP A 999 6.55 -12.74 -4.35
CA TRP A 999 7.99 -12.51 -4.54
C TRP A 999 8.79 -13.77 -4.20
N ASN A 1000 9.86 -14.02 -4.95
CA ASN A 1000 10.71 -15.18 -4.70
C ASN A 1000 11.80 -14.92 -3.63
N ILE A 1001 12.17 -13.65 -3.41
CA ILE A 1001 13.19 -13.28 -2.43
C ILE A 1001 12.72 -13.64 -1.01
N GLY A 1002 13.58 -14.36 -0.29
CA GLY A 1002 13.29 -14.87 1.05
C GLY A 1002 12.28 -16.02 1.10
N THR A 1003 11.81 -16.50 -0.06
CA THR A 1003 10.83 -17.58 -0.14
C THR A 1003 11.54 -18.85 -0.57
N THR A 1004 11.46 -19.91 0.22
CA THR A 1004 11.92 -21.24 -0.21
C THR A 1004 10.94 -21.80 -1.24
N PRO A 1005 11.37 -22.18 -2.46
CA PRO A 1005 10.48 -22.82 -3.43
C PRO A 1005 10.09 -24.23 -2.95
N ASP A 1006 8.90 -24.70 -3.31
CA ASP A 1006 8.51 -26.10 -3.10
C ASP A 1006 9.52 -27.02 -3.82
N PRO A 1007 10.21 -27.92 -3.09
CA PRO A 1007 11.32 -28.69 -3.66
C PRO A 1007 10.85 -29.74 -4.67
N VAL A 1008 9.61 -30.23 -4.56
CA VAL A 1008 9.08 -31.26 -5.47
C VAL A 1008 8.70 -30.62 -6.80
N ILE A 1009 8.00 -29.49 -6.76
CA ILE A 1009 7.67 -28.71 -7.95
C ILE A 1009 8.95 -28.18 -8.63
N GLN A 1010 9.90 -27.66 -7.85
CA GLN A 1010 11.17 -27.18 -8.41
C GLN A 1010 11.94 -28.29 -9.12
N ALA A 1011 12.04 -29.49 -8.52
CA ALA A 1011 12.71 -30.63 -9.15
C ALA A 1011 12.04 -31.04 -10.49
N LYS A 1012 10.72 -30.96 -10.58
CA LYS A 1012 9.98 -31.20 -11.84
C LYS A 1012 10.31 -30.15 -12.89
N ILE A 1013 10.36 -28.87 -12.51
CA ILE A 1013 10.74 -27.77 -13.41
C ILE A 1013 12.18 -27.94 -13.90
N ASP A 1014 13.10 -28.34 -13.02
CA ASP A 1014 14.50 -28.56 -13.34
C ASP A 1014 14.67 -29.72 -14.34
N ASP A 1015 13.94 -30.83 -14.15
CA ASP A 1015 13.92 -31.96 -15.08
C ASP A 1015 13.44 -31.53 -16.48
N LEU A 1016 12.30 -30.83 -16.56
CA LEU A 1016 11.77 -30.30 -17.83
C LEU A 1016 12.78 -29.37 -18.51
N THR A 1017 13.40 -28.47 -17.73
CA THR A 1017 14.42 -27.54 -18.23
C THR A 1017 15.63 -28.30 -18.78
N SER A 1018 16.07 -29.37 -18.10
CA SER A 1018 17.22 -30.17 -18.53
C SER A 1018 16.96 -30.90 -19.85
N GLN A 1019 15.74 -31.42 -20.06
CA GLN A 1019 15.35 -32.11 -21.29
C GLN A 1019 15.28 -31.15 -22.48
N LEU A 1020 14.85 -29.91 -22.25
CA LEU A 1020 14.66 -28.91 -23.30
C LEU A 1020 15.91 -28.08 -23.62
N ALA A 1021 16.87 -27.99 -22.69
CA ALA A 1021 18.07 -27.16 -22.86
C ALA A 1021 18.84 -27.43 -24.18
N PRO A 1022 19.04 -28.68 -24.64
CA PRO A 1022 19.72 -28.95 -25.92
C PRO A 1022 18.97 -28.43 -27.16
N ILE A 1023 17.66 -28.20 -27.06
CA ILE A 1023 16.82 -27.75 -28.16
C ILE A 1023 16.63 -26.24 -28.07
N LEU A 1024 16.01 -25.80 -26.97
CA LEU A 1024 15.60 -24.41 -26.77
C LEU A 1024 16.77 -23.48 -26.47
N GLY A 1025 17.87 -24.02 -25.94
CA GLY A 1025 19.10 -23.27 -25.66
C GLY A 1025 20.00 -23.03 -26.87
N THR A 1026 19.65 -23.59 -28.04
CA THR A 1026 20.41 -23.39 -29.27
C THR A 1026 20.35 -21.92 -29.69
N VAL A 1027 21.50 -21.24 -29.70
CA VAL A 1027 21.64 -19.89 -30.29
C VAL A 1027 21.54 -20.01 -31.80
N ILE A 1028 20.58 -19.30 -32.39
CA ILE A 1028 20.34 -19.31 -33.84
C ILE A 1028 20.81 -18.01 -34.51
N GLY A 1029 21.10 -16.98 -33.73
CA GLY A 1029 21.61 -15.71 -34.22
C GLY A 1029 21.66 -14.66 -33.12
N SER A 1030 21.81 -13.40 -33.52
CA SER A 1030 21.85 -12.27 -32.59
C SER A 1030 21.25 -11.01 -33.21
N SER A 1031 21.01 -9.99 -32.38
CA SER A 1031 20.59 -8.66 -32.82
C SER A 1031 21.51 -7.56 -32.27
N ALA A 1032 21.75 -6.52 -33.06
CA ALA A 1032 22.48 -5.33 -32.63
C ALA A 1032 21.67 -4.48 -31.63
N VAL A 1033 20.35 -4.60 -31.63
CA VAL A 1033 19.43 -3.88 -30.75
C VAL A 1033 18.55 -4.86 -29.97
N GLU A 1034 17.87 -4.34 -28.95
CA GLU A 1034 16.91 -5.11 -28.19
C GLU A 1034 15.59 -5.25 -28.98
N VAL A 1035 15.07 -6.48 -29.16
CA VAL A 1035 13.82 -6.72 -29.90
C VAL A 1035 12.71 -7.09 -28.92
N LEU A 1036 12.07 -6.05 -28.39
CA LEU A 1036 10.99 -6.17 -27.39
C LEU A 1036 9.64 -6.49 -28.03
N ARG A 1037 8.76 -7.09 -27.22
CA ARG A 1037 7.34 -7.21 -27.53
C ARG A 1037 6.63 -5.85 -27.46
N SER A 1038 7.02 -5.00 -26.51
CA SER A 1038 6.36 -3.72 -26.27
C SER A 1038 6.41 -2.82 -27.50
N ASP A 1039 5.33 -2.09 -27.65
CA ASP A 1039 5.11 -1.05 -28.65
C ASP A 1039 6.04 0.16 -28.41
N ASN A 1040 6.63 0.75 -29.45
CA ASN A 1040 7.50 1.93 -29.30
C ASN A 1040 6.73 3.28 -29.27
N CYS A 1041 5.40 3.21 -29.40
CA CYS A 1041 4.49 4.36 -29.42
C CYS A 1041 3.87 4.73 -28.07
N PHE A 1042 4.45 4.21 -26.98
CA PHE A 1042 4.28 4.65 -25.60
C PHE A 1042 5.48 4.14 -24.80
N ASP A 1043 5.80 4.76 -23.66
CA ASP A 1043 6.83 4.24 -22.76
C ASP A 1043 6.56 2.74 -22.50
N ALA A 1044 7.55 1.88 -22.79
CA ALA A 1044 7.48 0.43 -22.63
C ALA A 1044 6.98 -0.01 -21.24
N VAL A 1045 7.10 0.87 -20.23
CA VAL A 1045 6.59 0.69 -18.87
C VAL A 1045 5.05 0.72 -18.80
N ASN A 1046 4.38 1.49 -19.67
CA ASN A 1046 2.93 1.72 -19.61
C ASN A 1046 2.11 0.87 -20.59
N ASN A 1047 2.74 0.19 -21.56
CA ASN A 1047 2.05 -0.71 -22.49
C ASN A 1047 2.90 -1.94 -22.90
N PRO A 1048 3.08 -2.93 -22.00
CA PRO A 1048 3.84 -4.15 -22.31
C PRO A 1048 3.11 -5.09 -23.27
N SER A 1049 1.87 -4.79 -23.68
CA SER A 1049 1.04 -5.72 -24.44
C SER A 1049 1.50 -5.93 -25.89
N GLY A 1050 2.13 -4.92 -26.50
CA GLY A 1050 2.60 -4.97 -27.90
C GLY A 1050 1.46 -4.99 -28.92
N ARG A 1051 0.36 -4.26 -28.67
CA ARG A 1051 -0.94 -4.41 -29.35
C ARG A 1051 -1.59 -3.08 -29.77
N LYS A 1052 -0.84 -1.97 -29.77
CA LYS A 1052 -1.38 -0.63 -30.07
C LYS A 1052 -0.66 0.08 -31.22
N CYS A 1053 0.53 -0.35 -31.62
CA CYS A 1053 1.23 0.21 -32.78
C CYS A 1053 2.28 -0.74 -33.36
N GLU A 1054 3.08 -0.23 -34.29
CA GLU A 1054 4.27 -0.88 -34.85
C GLU A 1054 5.25 -1.26 -33.74
N SER A 1055 5.76 -2.50 -33.82
CA SER A 1055 6.67 -3.09 -32.84
C SER A 1055 7.85 -3.76 -33.55
N LEU A 1056 9.03 -3.72 -32.92
CA LEU A 1056 10.24 -4.33 -33.51
C LEU A 1056 10.06 -5.83 -33.74
N VAL A 1057 9.41 -6.54 -32.80
CA VAL A 1057 9.13 -7.97 -32.98
C VAL A 1057 8.17 -8.21 -34.15
N GLY A 1058 7.15 -7.36 -34.32
CA GLY A 1058 6.21 -7.43 -35.44
C GLY A 1058 6.88 -7.20 -36.78
N ASP A 1059 7.75 -6.20 -36.87
CA ASP A 1059 8.52 -5.89 -38.07
C ASP A 1059 9.42 -7.06 -38.45
N VAL A 1060 10.20 -7.61 -37.51
CA VAL A 1060 11.11 -8.74 -37.79
C VAL A 1060 10.33 -9.97 -38.26
N VAL A 1061 9.19 -10.28 -37.62
CA VAL A 1061 8.36 -11.44 -37.99
C VAL A 1061 7.77 -11.28 -39.39
N THR A 1062 7.22 -10.11 -39.70
CA THR A 1062 6.64 -9.85 -41.02
C THR A 1062 7.71 -9.72 -42.12
N ASP A 1063 8.89 -9.17 -41.79
CA ASP A 1063 10.04 -9.15 -42.69
C ASP A 1063 10.55 -10.56 -42.99
N ALA A 1064 10.55 -11.46 -42.01
CA ALA A 1064 10.88 -12.87 -42.22
C ALA A 1064 9.91 -13.51 -43.23
N MET A 1065 8.60 -13.31 -43.04
CA MET A 1065 7.58 -13.81 -43.97
C MET A 1065 7.76 -13.23 -45.38
N LEU A 1066 7.93 -11.92 -45.51
CA LEU A 1066 8.08 -11.25 -46.81
C LEU A 1066 9.38 -11.68 -47.51
N SER A 1067 10.49 -11.75 -46.78
CA SER A 1067 11.80 -12.17 -47.30
C SER A 1067 11.77 -13.62 -47.82
N THR A 1068 11.14 -14.54 -47.08
CA THR A 1068 11.03 -15.95 -47.49
C THR A 1068 10.16 -16.13 -48.73
N TYR A 1069 9.03 -15.44 -48.83
CA TYR A 1069 8.02 -15.70 -49.88
C TYR A 1069 7.99 -14.65 -51.02
N GLY A 1070 8.82 -13.60 -50.98
CA GLY A 1070 8.89 -12.61 -52.05
C GLY A 1070 9.28 -13.21 -53.42
N SER A 1071 10.09 -14.28 -53.42
CA SER A 1071 10.50 -14.99 -54.64
C SER A 1071 9.34 -15.69 -55.37
N ILE A 1072 8.24 -16.00 -54.67
CA ILE A 1072 7.01 -16.57 -55.25
C ILE A 1072 5.93 -15.50 -55.45
N GLY A 1073 6.32 -14.23 -55.42
CA GLY A 1073 5.47 -13.09 -55.77
C GLY A 1073 4.71 -12.45 -54.62
N VAL A 1074 4.95 -12.83 -53.36
CA VAL A 1074 4.37 -12.13 -52.19
C VAL A 1074 4.88 -10.69 -52.14
N GLU A 1075 3.95 -9.75 -52.00
CA GLU A 1075 4.22 -8.31 -51.98
C GLU A 1075 4.11 -7.71 -50.58
N PHE A 1076 3.19 -8.23 -49.76
CA PHE A 1076 2.93 -7.76 -48.40
C PHE A 1076 2.86 -8.92 -47.42
N ALA A 1077 3.38 -8.75 -46.22
CA ALA A 1077 3.17 -9.68 -45.11
C ALA A 1077 2.39 -9.00 -43.99
N ILE A 1078 1.45 -9.72 -43.37
CA ILE A 1078 0.59 -9.22 -42.29
C ILE A 1078 0.46 -10.30 -41.21
N THR A 1079 0.62 -9.92 -39.94
CA THR A 1079 0.29 -10.79 -38.81
C THR A 1079 -0.36 -10.00 -37.69
N ASN A 1080 -1.27 -10.60 -36.93
CA ASN A 1080 -1.91 -9.99 -35.77
C ASN A 1080 -0.94 -10.01 -34.56
N SER A 1081 -0.89 -8.91 -33.82
CA SER A 1081 -0.05 -8.76 -32.62
C SER A 1081 -0.42 -9.70 -31.47
N GLY A 1082 -1.65 -10.23 -31.45
CA GLY A 1082 -2.12 -11.23 -30.51
C GLY A 1082 -1.35 -12.54 -30.60
N GLY A 1083 -0.87 -12.88 -31.80
CA GLY A 1083 -0.01 -14.02 -32.08
C GLY A 1083 1.43 -13.87 -31.56
N LEU A 1084 1.87 -12.64 -31.27
CA LEU A 1084 3.22 -12.33 -30.77
C LEU A 1084 3.19 -12.32 -29.23
N ARG A 1085 3.83 -13.30 -28.60
CA ARG A 1085 3.64 -13.58 -27.16
C ARG A 1085 4.77 -13.13 -26.25
N ASP A 1086 5.95 -12.92 -26.81
CA ASP A 1086 7.14 -12.53 -26.06
C ASP A 1086 8.08 -11.64 -26.91
N ARG A 1087 9.19 -11.23 -26.31
CA ARG A 1087 10.33 -10.59 -26.97
C ARG A 1087 11.19 -11.62 -27.72
N LEU A 1088 11.94 -11.19 -28.72
CA LEU A 1088 12.77 -12.09 -29.53
C LEU A 1088 14.21 -12.24 -29.00
N THR A 1089 14.75 -11.23 -28.31
CA THR A 1089 16.13 -11.25 -27.82
C THR A 1089 16.22 -11.68 -26.36
N CYS A 1090 17.31 -12.37 -26.01
CA CYS A 1090 17.69 -12.67 -24.63
C CYS A 1090 18.00 -11.42 -23.80
N PRO A 1091 17.79 -11.43 -22.47
CA PRO A 1091 17.06 -12.47 -21.71
C PRO A 1091 15.54 -12.44 -22.00
N PRO A 1092 14.78 -13.52 -21.70
CA PRO A 1092 13.32 -13.57 -21.89
C PRO A 1092 12.57 -12.48 -21.10
N ALA A 1093 11.31 -12.21 -21.47
CA ALA A 1093 10.47 -11.33 -20.65
C ALA A 1093 10.23 -11.96 -19.28
N GLY A 1094 10.54 -11.21 -18.22
CA GLY A 1094 10.46 -11.68 -16.84
C GLY A 1094 11.79 -12.19 -16.25
N GLY A 1095 12.91 -12.10 -16.96
CA GLY A 1095 14.22 -12.46 -16.40
C GLY A 1095 14.43 -13.97 -16.23
N GLY A 1096 15.56 -14.35 -15.60
CA GLY A 1096 16.03 -15.75 -15.58
C GLY A 1096 16.75 -16.15 -16.87
N SER A 1097 17.23 -17.40 -16.96
CA SER A 1097 17.90 -17.88 -18.17
C SER A 1097 16.89 -18.08 -19.31
N GLY A 1098 15.74 -18.72 -19.08
CA GLY A 1098 14.75 -19.03 -20.15
C GLY A 1098 15.39 -19.62 -21.40
N PHE A 1099 16.33 -20.55 -21.17
CA PHE A 1099 17.19 -21.15 -22.19
C PHE A 1099 18.17 -20.18 -22.90
N CYS A 1100 18.29 -18.93 -22.48
CA CYS A 1100 19.33 -18.02 -22.93
C CYS A 1100 20.70 -18.36 -22.33
N PRO A 1101 21.78 -18.31 -23.13
CA PRO A 1101 23.14 -18.38 -22.62
C PRO A 1101 23.53 -17.09 -21.89
N ALA A 1102 24.63 -17.11 -21.14
CA ALA A 1102 25.27 -15.88 -20.67
C ALA A 1102 25.85 -15.09 -21.86
N PHE A 1103 25.66 -13.76 -21.88
CA PHE A 1103 26.13 -12.89 -22.96
C PHE A 1103 26.34 -11.46 -22.44
N THR A 1104 27.10 -10.65 -23.20
CA THR A 1104 27.27 -9.21 -22.96
C THR A 1104 26.62 -8.44 -24.11
N PRO A 1105 25.47 -7.78 -23.90
CA PRO A 1105 24.88 -6.94 -24.93
C PRO A 1105 25.65 -5.63 -25.14
N PRO A 1106 25.64 -5.07 -26.37
CA PRO A 1106 25.33 -5.73 -27.64
C PRO A 1106 26.49 -6.62 -28.16
N PRO A 1107 26.21 -7.66 -28.96
CA PRO A 1107 24.91 -8.04 -29.53
C PRO A 1107 24.05 -8.90 -28.58
N TYR A 1108 22.73 -8.74 -28.69
CA TYR A 1108 21.75 -9.53 -27.95
C TYR A 1108 21.56 -10.90 -28.61
N GLN A 1109 21.67 -11.99 -27.84
CA GLN A 1109 21.53 -13.34 -28.38
C GLN A 1109 20.07 -13.69 -28.68
N ILE A 1110 19.83 -14.51 -29.70
CA ILE A 1110 18.52 -15.07 -30.04
C ILE A 1110 18.64 -16.59 -30.05
N THR A 1111 17.83 -17.27 -29.23
CA THR A 1111 17.79 -18.73 -29.18
C THR A 1111 16.53 -19.28 -29.84
N ARG A 1112 16.54 -20.59 -30.12
CA ARG A 1112 15.33 -21.29 -30.58
C ARG A 1112 14.18 -21.16 -29.57
N GLY A 1113 14.48 -21.16 -28.29
CA GLY A 1113 13.52 -20.90 -27.21
C GLY A 1113 12.85 -19.54 -27.32
N GLN A 1114 13.60 -18.47 -27.63
CA GLN A 1114 13.01 -17.15 -27.81
C GLN A 1114 12.05 -17.07 -29.00
N VAL A 1115 12.41 -17.70 -30.13
CA VAL A 1115 11.51 -17.77 -31.30
C VAL A 1115 10.18 -18.44 -30.94
N LEU A 1116 10.23 -19.56 -30.21
CA LEU A 1116 9.02 -20.27 -29.77
C LEU A 1116 8.26 -19.53 -28.68
N ALA A 1117 8.93 -18.72 -27.85
CA ALA A 1117 8.28 -17.83 -26.91
C ALA A 1117 7.50 -16.72 -27.62
N VAL A 1118 8.03 -16.18 -28.73
CA VAL A 1118 7.30 -15.21 -29.57
C VAL A 1118 6.11 -15.87 -30.27
N LEU A 1119 6.29 -17.06 -30.84
CA LEU A 1119 5.30 -17.76 -31.70
C LEU A 1119 4.94 -19.15 -31.15
N PRO A 1120 4.21 -19.26 -30.02
CA PRO A 1120 4.00 -20.54 -29.32
C PRO A 1120 2.87 -21.41 -29.92
N PHE A 1121 2.12 -20.91 -30.90
CA PHE A 1121 0.91 -21.57 -31.40
C PHE A 1121 1.17 -22.59 -32.52
N GLY A 1122 2.40 -22.67 -33.04
CA GLY A 1122 2.71 -23.52 -34.20
C GLY A 1122 2.01 -23.09 -35.49
N ASN A 1123 1.64 -21.81 -35.60
CA ASN A 1123 1.02 -21.26 -36.80
C ASN A 1123 1.89 -21.53 -38.04
N VAL A 1124 1.24 -21.73 -39.17
CA VAL A 1124 1.91 -21.79 -40.47
C VAL A 1124 1.68 -20.49 -41.23
N VAL A 1125 2.67 -20.11 -42.05
CA VAL A 1125 2.46 -19.02 -43.01
C VAL A 1125 1.59 -19.56 -44.14
N VAL A 1126 0.61 -18.78 -44.54
CA VAL A 1126 -0.18 -19.03 -45.76
C VAL A 1126 0.00 -17.88 -46.72
N THR A 1127 -0.04 -18.18 -48.01
CA THR A 1127 0.02 -17.17 -49.07
C THR A 1127 -1.22 -17.21 -49.94
N LEU A 1128 -1.74 -16.04 -50.31
CA LEU A 1128 -2.99 -15.91 -51.05
C LEU A 1128 -3.06 -14.60 -51.83
N GLN A 1129 -3.93 -14.58 -52.83
CA GLN A 1129 -4.30 -13.34 -53.52
C GLN A 1129 -5.50 -12.68 -52.85
N VAL A 1130 -5.38 -11.39 -52.56
CA VAL A 1130 -6.48 -10.53 -52.10
C VAL A 1130 -6.60 -9.33 -53.04
N ASN A 1131 -7.82 -8.87 -53.29
CA ASN A 1131 -8.01 -7.59 -53.96
C ASN A 1131 -7.84 -6.42 -52.97
N GLY A 1132 -7.68 -5.19 -53.48
CA GLY A 1132 -7.45 -4.01 -52.64
C GLY A 1132 -8.57 -3.72 -51.64
N ALA A 1133 -9.83 -4.04 -51.95
CA ALA A 1133 -10.95 -3.86 -51.03
C ALA A 1133 -10.93 -4.90 -49.88
N GLU A 1134 -10.51 -6.12 -50.17
CA GLU A 1134 -10.27 -7.16 -49.16
C GLU A 1134 -9.10 -6.77 -48.25
N LEU A 1135 -7.98 -6.30 -48.82
CA LEU A 1135 -6.84 -5.78 -48.05
C LEU A 1135 -7.27 -4.61 -47.14
N LYS A 1136 -8.07 -3.67 -47.66
CA LYS A 1136 -8.63 -2.59 -46.85
C LYS A 1136 -9.44 -3.14 -45.67
N THR A 1137 -10.29 -4.13 -45.92
CA THR A 1137 -11.13 -4.74 -44.88
C THR A 1137 -10.28 -5.39 -43.78
N MET A 1138 -9.17 -6.05 -44.13
CA MET A 1138 -8.23 -6.62 -43.15
C MET A 1138 -7.61 -5.53 -42.27
N LEU A 1139 -7.11 -4.45 -42.89
CA LEU A 1139 -6.49 -3.33 -42.16
C LEU A 1139 -7.51 -2.62 -41.25
N GLU A 1140 -8.73 -2.40 -41.75
CA GLU A 1140 -9.85 -1.83 -41.00
C GLU A 1140 -10.24 -2.68 -39.79
N ASN A 1141 -10.29 -4.01 -39.94
CA ASN A 1141 -10.47 -4.91 -38.79
C ASN A 1141 -9.35 -4.73 -37.77
N GLY A 1142 -8.10 -4.71 -38.24
CA GLY A 1142 -6.93 -4.63 -37.39
C GLY A 1142 -6.91 -3.40 -36.47
N VAL A 1143 -7.35 -2.24 -36.96
CA VAL A 1143 -7.42 -1.01 -36.17
C VAL A 1143 -8.79 -0.73 -35.54
N SER A 1144 -9.77 -1.64 -35.67
CA SER A 1144 -11.16 -1.40 -35.25
C SER A 1144 -11.37 -1.20 -33.74
N GLN A 1145 -10.50 -1.77 -32.90
CA GLN A 1145 -10.60 -1.68 -31.44
C GLN A 1145 -9.76 -0.54 -30.83
N MET A 1146 -8.96 0.16 -31.63
CA MET A 1146 -8.18 1.30 -31.15
C MET A 1146 -9.10 2.38 -30.53
N PRO A 1147 -8.71 3.01 -29.40
CA PRO A 1147 -7.39 2.94 -28.74
C PRO A 1147 -7.20 1.78 -27.72
N ALA A 1148 -8.16 0.87 -27.58
CA ALA A 1148 -8.03 -0.30 -26.71
C ALA A 1148 -6.98 -1.28 -27.26
N ALA A 1149 -6.14 -1.84 -26.37
CA ALA A 1149 -5.20 -2.90 -26.76
C ALA A 1149 -5.97 -4.16 -27.16
N ASN A 1150 -5.74 -4.69 -28.36
CA ASN A 1150 -6.40 -5.90 -28.83
C ASN A 1150 -5.47 -6.72 -29.72
N GLY A 1151 -5.58 -8.06 -29.64
CA GLY A 1151 -4.72 -8.97 -30.40
C GLY A 1151 -4.80 -8.77 -31.92
N ARG A 1152 -5.94 -8.27 -32.42
CA ARG A 1152 -6.13 -8.02 -33.84
C ARG A 1152 -5.26 -6.92 -34.43
N PHE A 1153 -4.56 -6.11 -33.62
CA PHE A 1153 -3.74 -5.03 -34.17
C PHE A 1153 -2.69 -5.57 -35.15
N PRO A 1154 -2.61 -5.09 -36.41
CA PRO A 1154 -1.80 -5.71 -37.45
C PRO A 1154 -0.36 -5.21 -37.41
N GLN A 1155 0.60 -6.12 -37.53
CA GLN A 1155 1.99 -5.83 -37.88
C GLN A 1155 2.17 -6.12 -39.38
N VAL A 1156 2.97 -5.34 -40.09
CA VAL A 1156 3.04 -5.39 -41.57
C VAL A 1156 4.47 -5.28 -42.10
N ALA A 1157 4.73 -5.87 -43.29
CA ALA A 1157 5.94 -5.64 -44.08
C ALA A 1157 5.62 -5.46 -45.57
N GLY A 1158 6.42 -4.66 -46.28
CA GLY A 1158 6.21 -4.34 -47.70
C GLY A 1158 5.08 -3.32 -47.94
N LEU A 1159 4.34 -2.98 -46.88
CA LEU A 1159 3.15 -2.13 -46.86
C LEU A 1159 3.30 -1.11 -45.73
N CYS A 1160 2.98 0.15 -46.01
CA CYS A 1160 2.75 1.16 -44.98
C CYS A 1160 1.32 1.69 -45.09
N PHE A 1161 0.61 1.86 -43.98
CA PHE A 1161 -0.75 2.40 -43.99
C PHE A 1161 -1.00 3.45 -42.92
N THR A 1162 -1.94 4.34 -43.22
CA THR A 1162 -2.39 5.41 -42.33
C THR A 1162 -3.85 5.19 -41.97
N TYR A 1163 -4.21 5.43 -40.71
CA TYR A 1163 -5.60 5.38 -40.26
C TYR A 1163 -5.95 6.56 -39.36
N ASP A 1164 -7.18 7.06 -39.50
CA ASP A 1164 -7.78 8.09 -38.65
C ASP A 1164 -8.56 7.42 -37.52
N ILE A 1165 -8.09 7.58 -36.28
CA ILE A 1165 -8.71 6.95 -35.11
C ILE A 1165 -10.07 7.55 -34.76
N ALA A 1166 -10.30 8.81 -35.14
CA ALA A 1166 -11.57 9.50 -34.92
C ALA A 1166 -12.68 9.02 -35.86
N ALA A 1167 -12.32 8.36 -36.97
CA ALA A 1167 -13.28 7.77 -37.88
C ALA A 1167 -13.94 6.51 -37.27
N ALA A 1168 -15.18 6.25 -37.71
CA ALA A 1168 -15.91 5.07 -37.29
C ALA A 1168 -15.17 3.78 -37.67
N ALA A 1169 -15.19 2.76 -36.80
CA ALA A 1169 -14.62 1.45 -37.09
C ALA A 1169 -15.16 0.91 -38.43
N GLY A 1170 -14.27 0.40 -39.28
CA GLY A 1170 -14.61 0.02 -40.67
C GLY A 1170 -14.44 1.16 -41.69
N SER A 1171 -14.06 2.37 -41.26
CA SER A 1171 -13.73 3.50 -42.13
C SER A 1171 -12.53 4.32 -41.62
N ARG A 1172 -11.65 3.69 -40.84
CA ARG A 1172 -10.46 4.30 -40.25
C ARG A 1172 -9.30 4.39 -41.22
N VAL A 1173 -9.12 3.42 -42.12
CA VAL A 1173 -7.95 3.38 -43.02
C VAL A 1173 -8.09 4.44 -44.12
N THR A 1174 -7.22 5.43 -44.09
CA THR A 1174 -7.24 6.60 -44.99
C THR A 1174 -6.38 6.41 -46.23
N GLY A 1175 -5.34 5.57 -46.16
CA GLY A 1175 -4.50 5.26 -47.31
C GLY A 1175 -3.42 4.25 -47.00
N ALA A 1176 -2.81 3.71 -48.06
CA ALA A 1176 -1.67 2.82 -47.98
C ALA A 1176 -0.70 3.05 -49.15
N VAL A 1177 0.59 2.84 -48.89
CA VAL A 1177 1.68 2.92 -49.86
C VAL A 1177 2.57 1.68 -49.72
N ARG A 1178 3.29 1.35 -50.78
CA ARG A 1178 4.33 0.32 -50.70
C ARG A 1178 5.49 0.81 -49.86
N GLN A 1179 6.08 -0.10 -49.09
CA GLN A 1179 7.35 0.18 -48.43
C GLN A 1179 8.47 0.16 -49.48
N ALA A 1180 9.32 1.18 -49.49
CA ALA A 1180 10.47 1.26 -50.39
C ALA A 1180 11.61 0.34 -49.91
N ALA A 1181 12.56 0.03 -50.80
CA ALA A 1181 13.66 -0.89 -50.50
C ALA A 1181 14.62 -0.37 -49.40
N ASP A 1182 14.63 0.95 -49.14
CA ASP A 1182 15.37 1.57 -48.04
C ASP A 1182 14.59 1.55 -46.71
N GLY A 1183 13.42 0.91 -46.67
CA GLY A 1183 12.54 0.81 -45.52
C GLY A 1183 11.55 1.96 -45.36
N THR A 1184 11.65 3.03 -46.18
CA THR A 1184 10.80 4.21 -46.04
C THR A 1184 9.38 3.98 -46.61
N CYS A 1185 8.39 4.66 -46.04
CA CYS A 1185 7.01 4.65 -46.54
C CYS A 1185 6.80 5.66 -47.68
N SER A 1186 7.67 5.61 -48.70
CA SER A 1186 7.70 6.54 -49.84
C SER A 1186 7.40 5.87 -51.19
N GLY A 1187 7.04 4.57 -51.17
CA GLY A 1187 6.75 3.81 -52.38
C GLY A 1187 5.45 4.21 -53.08
N ALA A 1188 5.13 3.50 -54.16
CA ALA A 1188 3.92 3.76 -54.94
C ALA A 1188 2.64 3.53 -54.11
N PRO A 1189 1.55 4.29 -54.38
CA PRO A 1189 0.25 4.06 -53.74
C PRO A 1189 -0.24 2.62 -53.90
N VAL A 1190 -0.84 2.08 -52.85
CA VAL A 1190 -1.60 0.82 -52.89
C VAL A 1190 -3.06 1.15 -53.17
N ASP A 1191 -3.60 0.56 -54.23
CA ASP A 1191 -5.00 0.72 -54.59
C ASP A 1191 -5.86 -0.16 -53.68
N LEU A 1192 -6.56 0.47 -52.74
CA LEU A 1192 -7.46 -0.17 -51.78
C LEU A 1192 -8.88 -0.41 -52.34
N THR A 1193 -9.02 -0.50 -53.66
CA THR A 1193 -10.25 -0.89 -54.36
C THR A 1193 -10.18 -2.30 -54.92
N ALA A 1194 -11.30 -2.87 -55.34
CA ALA A 1194 -11.35 -4.21 -55.95
C ALA A 1194 -10.65 -4.31 -57.33
N SER A 1195 -10.10 -3.20 -57.86
CA SER A 1195 -9.51 -3.13 -59.21
C SER A 1195 -8.10 -3.73 -59.28
N SER A 1196 -7.41 -3.83 -58.15
CA SER A 1196 -6.04 -4.34 -58.04
C SER A 1196 -6.01 -5.57 -57.14
N THR A 1197 -5.10 -6.50 -57.46
CA THR A 1197 -4.88 -7.74 -56.69
C THR A 1197 -3.44 -7.77 -56.20
N TYR A 1198 -3.25 -8.24 -54.98
CA TYR A 1198 -1.95 -8.36 -54.32
C TYR A 1198 -1.78 -9.78 -53.78
N MET A 1199 -0.58 -10.34 -53.94
CA MET A 1199 -0.23 -11.57 -53.25
C MET A 1199 0.29 -11.23 -51.85
N ILE A 1200 -0.32 -11.80 -50.81
CA ILE A 1200 0.06 -11.55 -49.43
C ILE A 1200 0.52 -12.82 -48.73
N ALA A 1201 1.33 -12.66 -47.68
CA ALA A 1201 1.60 -13.68 -46.68
C ALA A 1201 0.92 -13.30 -45.35
N GLU A 1202 0.17 -14.22 -44.77
CA GLU A 1202 -0.42 -14.06 -43.44
C GLU A 1202 -0.27 -15.35 -42.62
N ASN A 1203 -0.63 -15.33 -41.34
CA ASN A 1203 -0.73 -16.57 -40.56
C ASN A 1203 -2.07 -17.28 -40.82
N ASP A 1204 -2.07 -18.60 -40.69
CA ASP A 1204 -3.23 -19.46 -40.91
C ASP A 1204 -4.41 -19.19 -39.97
N PHE A 1205 -4.16 -18.72 -38.75
CA PHE A 1205 -5.19 -18.30 -37.80
C PHE A 1205 -6.02 -17.13 -38.34
N MET A 1206 -5.37 -16.06 -38.79
CA MET A 1206 -6.02 -14.92 -39.44
C MET A 1206 -6.74 -15.34 -40.71
N SER A 1207 -6.09 -16.15 -41.55
CA SER A 1207 -6.68 -16.60 -42.80
C SER A 1207 -7.93 -17.44 -42.59
N SER A 1208 -8.04 -18.13 -41.45
CA SER A 1208 -9.23 -18.90 -41.07
C SER A 1208 -10.33 -18.04 -40.44
N GLY A 1209 -10.06 -16.75 -40.19
CA GLY A 1209 -10.99 -15.78 -39.62
C GLY A 1209 -10.80 -15.49 -38.14
N GLY A 1210 -9.69 -15.93 -37.56
CA GLY A 1210 -9.29 -15.58 -36.18
C GLY A 1210 -9.16 -14.06 -35.99
N ASP A 1211 -9.34 -13.57 -34.77
CA ASP A 1211 -9.33 -12.14 -34.42
C ASP A 1211 -10.34 -11.27 -35.21
N GLY A 1212 -11.35 -11.92 -35.82
CA GLY A 1212 -12.37 -11.27 -36.65
C GLY A 1212 -11.89 -10.88 -38.05
N TYR A 1213 -10.73 -11.38 -38.49
CA TYR A 1213 -10.26 -11.19 -39.86
C TYR A 1213 -11.17 -11.91 -40.87
N PRO A 1214 -11.20 -11.47 -42.14
CA PRO A 1214 -11.93 -12.20 -43.18
C PRO A 1214 -11.40 -13.62 -43.36
N ASN A 1215 -12.29 -14.62 -43.42
CA ASN A 1215 -11.89 -16.01 -43.68
C ASN A 1215 -11.55 -16.19 -45.18
N PHE A 1216 -10.26 -16.34 -45.45
CA PHE A 1216 -9.70 -16.58 -46.77
C PHE A 1216 -9.02 -17.93 -46.92
N PHE A 1217 -9.03 -18.78 -45.88
CA PHE A 1217 -8.25 -20.01 -45.82
C PHE A 1217 -8.49 -20.94 -47.01
N SER A 1218 -9.74 -21.03 -47.50
CA SER A 1218 -10.10 -21.83 -48.68
C SER A 1218 -9.43 -21.38 -49.99
N ARG A 1219 -8.90 -20.15 -50.06
CA ARG A 1219 -8.14 -19.59 -51.18
C ARG A 1219 -6.64 -19.55 -50.93
N SER A 1220 -6.19 -20.00 -49.76
CA SER A 1220 -4.80 -19.89 -49.32
C SER A 1220 -3.97 -21.11 -49.70
N THR A 1221 -2.66 -20.90 -49.85
CA THR A 1221 -1.67 -21.97 -50.00
C THR A 1221 -0.82 -22.05 -48.74
N THR A 1222 -0.89 -23.17 -48.04
CA THR A 1222 -0.06 -23.43 -46.85
C THR A 1222 1.42 -23.51 -47.22
N GLN A 1223 2.25 -22.82 -46.43
CA GLN A 1223 3.70 -22.80 -46.56
C GLN A 1223 4.36 -23.45 -45.32
N ASN A 1224 5.49 -22.90 -44.86
CA ASN A 1224 6.24 -23.42 -43.73
C ASN A 1224 5.65 -22.96 -42.41
N ILE A 1225 6.05 -23.64 -41.34
CA ILE A 1225 5.75 -23.23 -39.97
C ILE A 1225 6.37 -21.85 -39.71
N MET A 1226 5.57 -20.92 -39.21
CA MET A 1226 5.91 -19.50 -39.09
C MET A 1226 7.08 -19.25 -38.13
N ASP A 1227 7.18 -20.01 -37.04
CA ASP A 1227 8.32 -19.91 -36.14
C ASP A 1227 9.63 -20.40 -36.78
N GLN A 1228 9.57 -21.38 -37.68
CA GLN A 1228 10.74 -21.82 -38.45
C GLN A 1228 11.13 -20.77 -39.49
N VAL A 1229 10.17 -20.11 -40.14
CA VAL A 1229 10.41 -18.97 -41.05
C VAL A 1229 11.18 -17.85 -40.33
N LEU A 1230 10.76 -17.51 -39.11
CA LEU A 1230 11.48 -16.54 -38.28
C LEU A 1230 12.89 -17.01 -37.91
N ALA A 1231 13.04 -18.28 -37.48
CA ALA A 1231 14.33 -18.83 -37.09
C ALA A 1231 15.34 -18.84 -38.26
N ASP A 1232 14.90 -19.23 -39.46
CA ASP A 1232 15.72 -19.26 -40.66
C ASP A 1232 16.12 -17.84 -41.08
N TYR A 1233 15.19 -16.87 -41.00
CA TYR A 1233 15.49 -15.47 -41.26
C TYR A 1233 16.55 -14.91 -40.30
N VAL A 1234 16.42 -15.16 -38.99
CA VAL A 1234 17.41 -14.74 -37.99
C VAL A 1234 18.77 -15.37 -38.28
N THR A 1235 18.80 -16.66 -38.61
CA THR A 1235 20.04 -17.38 -38.94
C THR A 1235 20.73 -16.78 -40.16
N ALA A 1236 19.96 -16.47 -41.21
CA ALA A 1236 20.48 -15.92 -42.46
C ALA A 1236 20.94 -14.46 -42.35
N ASN A 1237 20.39 -13.68 -41.41
CA ASN A 1237 20.60 -12.23 -41.31
C ASN A 1237 21.29 -11.81 -40.01
N SER A 1238 21.94 -12.73 -39.28
CA SER A 1238 22.59 -12.42 -38.00
C SER A 1238 23.91 -11.64 -38.18
N PRO A 1239 24.14 -10.54 -37.42
CA PRO A 1239 23.22 -9.92 -36.48
C PRO A 1239 22.12 -9.11 -37.20
N ILE A 1240 20.85 -9.30 -36.79
CA ILE A 1240 19.76 -8.46 -37.28
C ILE A 1240 19.82 -7.07 -36.62
N ASN A 1241 19.39 -6.02 -37.33
CA ASN A 1241 19.37 -4.65 -36.81
C ASN A 1241 18.03 -3.95 -37.13
N PRO A 1242 16.91 -4.45 -36.59
CA PRO A 1242 15.60 -3.86 -36.85
C PRO A 1242 15.45 -2.47 -36.24
N ALA A 1243 14.60 -1.65 -36.84
CA ALA A 1243 14.22 -0.33 -36.35
C ALA A 1243 12.75 -0.08 -36.70
N ILE A 1244 12.04 0.69 -35.88
CA ILE A 1244 10.69 1.16 -36.20
C ILE A 1244 10.77 2.09 -37.41
N GLN A 1245 9.98 1.80 -38.44
CA GLN A 1245 10.08 2.45 -39.75
C GLN A 1245 8.87 3.35 -40.07
N GLY A 1246 7.87 3.41 -39.21
CA GLY A 1246 6.65 4.18 -39.44
C GLY A 1246 5.72 3.48 -40.43
N ARG A 1247 5.76 2.14 -40.48
CA ARG A 1247 4.88 1.30 -41.31
C ARG A 1247 3.40 1.51 -40.97
N ILE A 1248 3.10 1.90 -39.72
CA ILE A 1248 1.73 2.08 -39.25
C ILE A 1248 1.57 3.45 -38.60
N VAL A 1249 0.78 4.33 -39.23
CA VAL A 1249 0.60 5.72 -38.77
C VAL A 1249 -0.84 5.97 -38.33
N CYS A 1250 -1.00 6.38 -37.06
CA CYS A 1250 -2.27 6.87 -36.52
C CYS A 1250 -2.36 8.40 -36.70
N ILE A 1251 -3.51 8.89 -37.15
CA ILE A 1251 -3.86 10.31 -37.16
C ILE A 1251 -5.20 10.54 -36.45
N ASP A 1252 -5.45 11.78 -36.05
CA ASP A 1252 -6.74 12.26 -35.54
C ASP A 1252 -7.21 13.44 -36.42
N GLY A 1253 -8.27 13.22 -37.19
CA GLY A 1253 -8.81 14.19 -38.15
C GLY A 1253 -9.47 15.44 -37.54
N ASN A 1254 -9.60 15.56 -36.21
CA ASN A 1254 -10.36 16.63 -35.55
C ASN A 1254 -9.63 17.98 -35.36
N GLY A 1255 -8.42 18.16 -35.91
CA GLY A 1255 -7.73 19.46 -35.98
C GLY A 1255 -6.47 19.59 -35.10
N ALA A 1256 -5.66 20.62 -35.38
CA ALA A 1256 -4.30 20.80 -34.86
C ALA A 1256 -4.21 21.02 -33.33
N GLY A 1257 -4.24 19.92 -32.59
CA GLY A 1257 -3.74 19.76 -31.22
C GLY A 1257 -2.98 18.42 -31.13
N PRO A 1258 -2.27 18.10 -30.03
CA PRO A 1258 -1.67 16.78 -29.85
C PRO A 1258 -2.78 15.72 -29.92
N ALA A 1259 -2.67 14.77 -30.85
CA ALA A 1259 -3.65 13.71 -31.09
C ALA A 1259 -3.87 12.90 -29.80
N PRO A 1260 -4.95 13.14 -29.02
CA PRO A 1260 -5.08 12.57 -27.68
C PRO A 1260 -5.43 11.08 -27.71
N ASP A 1261 -5.99 10.60 -28.83
CA ASP A 1261 -6.42 9.21 -28.98
C ASP A 1261 -5.40 8.33 -29.71
N CYS A 1262 -4.45 8.93 -30.45
CA CYS A 1262 -3.38 8.17 -31.09
C CYS A 1262 -2.26 7.81 -30.11
N PRO A 1263 -1.67 6.61 -30.23
CA PRO A 1263 -0.43 6.31 -29.55
C PRO A 1263 0.70 7.25 -29.97
N LEU A 1264 1.30 7.97 -29.03
CA LEU A 1264 2.34 8.96 -29.33
C LEU A 1264 3.72 8.27 -29.42
N PRO A 1265 4.43 8.32 -30.57
CA PRO A 1265 5.81 7.86 -30.65
C PRO A 1265 6.66 8.53 -29.56
N VAL A 1266 7.30 7.73 -28.71
CA VAL A 1266 8.29 8.24 -27.76
C VAL A 1266 9.58 8.51 -28.55
N PRO A 1267 10.19 9.70 -28.44
CA PRO A 1267 11.46 10.01 -29.10
C PRO A 1267 12.62 9.08 -28.71
#